data_AF-A0A6L2JWQ9-F1
#
_entry.id   AF-A0A6L2JWQ9-F1
#
_cell.length_a   1.000
_cell.length_b   1.000
_cell.length_c   1.000
_cell.angle_alpha   90.00
_cell.angle_beta   90.00
_cell.angle_gamma   90.00
#
_symmetry.space_group_name_H-M   'P 1'
#
loop_
_entity.id
_entity.type
_entity.pdbx_description
1 polymer ?
#
loop_
_entity_poly.entity_id
_entity_poly.type
_entity_poly.pdbx_seq_one_letter_code
_entity_poly.pdbx_strand_id
1 'polypeptide(L)'
;MHWLYNASSSSSSTTDDNYINTRSKHDQRRRVHATYRSTSTPHTLPLPELSALFKRDSRRESATSMYILPSPPEDANKNKKSHRVSEDDSKQPQSIASIFRLRDIEDNESRPKGFTLTASSRDVPKHGETVSAPATPISSLAESPTTSKIDHYQAMLARCIHGCDGSSLHSPQKRVKSPRSSSSPLHKNSPIGSPMSLRDNNAHATMAKVHPLPLPPQAQISNKPDSVPKTPTQSRWQKGKVIGRGTFGSVYVGSNRETGALCAMKEVEILPDDLKSAECIKQLEQEIVVLSQLKHPNIVQYYGSEIVEDRFYIYLEYVHPGSINKYVREHCGGMTESIVRNFTRHIVSGLAYLHSTKTIHRDIKGANLLVDANGVVKLADFGMAKHLDGQVNLSLKGSPYWMAPELLQSESQKDSNPDLALAVDIWSLGCTIIEMMNGKPPWSEFEAPAAMFKVMKETPPIPETMSPDGKDFLRCCFVRNPAERPTASMLLTHRFLNNLTHQDVSASTNLINRMTLLVQKRREHLRFGIWSAMANDTRIAASLLRLHFHDCISNGCEGSVLLDETSSFSSEKDANPNRNSARGFGLIDTIKANVEKACPKTVSCTDILTLAAREAVFLTGGPYWSLALGRRDGLTANITAANTDIPSPFEPLENITAKFTSKGLDLKDVVTLSGAHTIGFAQCFTFKPRLFNFDGSGAPDPQLDSSLASSLQTVCPNQDNSDTNLVPLDSVTTAKFDNIYYKNILNNSGILGSDQALMSDNRTATMVINYSKYPYLFAKDFGASMVKLSTVGIITGQNGQVRNRCNIVN
;
A
#
# COMPACT_ATOMS: atom_id res chain seq x y z
N MET A 1 -40.70 11.56 39.60
CA MET A 1 -41.94 10.93 39.07
C MET A 1 -41.53 9.54 38.56
N HIS A 2 -42.07 8.42 39.06
CA HIS A 2 -43.41 7.84 38.74
C HIS A 2 -43.56 7.57 37.23
N TRP A 3 -43.78 6.36 36.69
CA TRP A 3 -44.00 4.97 37.22
C TRP A 3 -43.12 3.98 36.40
N LEU A 4 -42.47 2.94 36.94
CA LEU A 4 -42.98 1.60 37.38
C LEU A 4 -43.57 0.68 36.28
N TYR A 5 -42.93 -0.47 36.03
CA TYR A 5 -43.56 -1.81 36.14
C TYR A 5 -42.53 -2.97 36.27
N ASN A 6 -42.90 -4.04 36.98
CA ASN A 6 -42.11 -5.26 37.27
C ASN A 6 -42.41 -6.39 36.24
N ALA A 7 -41.54 -7.40 36.00
CA ALA A 7 -41.33 -8.67 36.75
C ALA A 7 -42.63 -9.50 37.02
N SER A 8 -42.67 -10.84 37.03
CA SER A 8 -41.59 -11.86 37.04
C SER A 8 -42.06 -13.31 36.68
N SER A 9 -41.09 -14.21 36.39
CA SER A 9 -40.98 -15.64 36.82
C SER A 9 -41.95 -16.78 36.40
N SER A 10 -41.36 -18.00 36.34
CA SER A 10 -41.92 -19.37 36.55
C SER A 10 -42.76 -20.06 35.44
N SER A 11 -42.96 -21.39 35.39
CA SER A 11 -42.08 -22.60 35.56
C SER A 11 -42.83 -23.90 35.13
N SER A 12 -42.29 -25.12 35.36
CA SER A 12 -42.79 -26.49 34.95
C SER A 12 -42.84 -26.75 33.43
N SER A 13 -42.31 -27.85 32.83
CA SER A 13 -42.35 -29.32 33.07
C SER A 13 -43.65 -29.97 32.51
N THR A 14 -43.69 -31.21 31.97
CA THR A 14 -42.79 -32.40 32.05
C THR A 14 -43.10 -33.40 30.88
N THR A 15 -42.28 -34.45 30.68
CA THR A 15 -42.61 -35.79 30.04
C THR A 15 -43.07 -35.87 28.55
N ASP A 16 -42.85 -36.92 27.74
CA ASP A 16 -41.96 -38.11 27.80
C ASP A 16 -41.76 -38.81 26.41
N ASP A 17 -40.71 -39.64 26.32
CA ASP A 17 -40.48 -40.89 25.57
C ASP A 17 -40.71 -41.13 24.03
N ASN A 18 -39.60 -41.49 23.37
CA ASN A 18 -39.30 -42.74 22.61
C ASN A 18 -40.35 -43.43 21.69
N TYR A 19 -39.99 -43.71 20.40
CA TYR A 19 -39.63 -45.08 19.92
C TYR A 19 -39.21 -45.20 18.41
N ILE A 20 -38.27 -46.13 18.16
CA ILE A 20 -37.92 -46.93 16.95
C ILE A 20 -38.05 -46.39 15.48
N ASN A 21 -36.86 -46.16 14.90
CA ASN A 21 -36.32 -46.60 13.59
C ASN A 21 -37.12 -47.61 12.72
N THR A 22 -37.45 -47.26 11.48
CA THR A 22 -37.71 -48.21 10.36
C THR A 22 -37.09 -47.75 9.03
N ARG A 23 -37.00 -48.65 8.03
CA ARG A 23 -35.99 -48.58 6.95
C ARG A 23 -36.56 -48.79 5.54
N SER A 24 -36.20 -47.90 4.61
CA SER A 24 -36.24 -48.04 3.13
C SER A 24 -37.60 -48.05 2.41
N LYS A 25 -37.78 -47.09 1.48
CA LYS A 25 -37.87 -47.36 0.03
C LYS A 25 -37.74 -46.07 -0.81
N HIS A 26 -37.50 -46.23 -2.11
CA HIS A 26 -37.59 -45.17 -3.14
C HIS A 26 -39.03 -44.58 -3.19
N ASP A 27 -39.30 -43.37 -3.69
CA ASP A 27 -38.82 -42.85 -4.98
C ASP A 27 -38.82 -41.29 -5.12
N GLN A 28 -38.26 -40.84 -6.23
CA GLN A 28 -38.22 -39.50 -6.86
C GLN A 28 -39.04 -38.36 -6.22
N ARG A 29 -38.32 -37.28 -5.88
CA ARG A 29 -38.76 -35.90 -6.21
C ARG A 29 -37.56 -34.96 -6.41
N ARG A 30 -37.30 -34.58 -7.67
CA ARG A 30 -36.33 -33.52 -8.02
C ARG A 30 -36.82 -32.18 -7.43
N ARG A 31 -36.04 -31.55 -6.55
CA ARG A 31 -36.14 -30.10 -6.28
C ARG A 31 -34.91 -29.41 -6.85
N VAL A 32 -35.11 -28.64 -7.92
CA VAL A 32 -34.06 -27.81 -8.52
C VAL A 32 -33.90 -26.55 -7.66
N HIS A 33 -32.92 -26.55 -6.76
CA HIS A 33 -32.43 -25.30 -6.20
C HIS A 33 -31.42 -24.68 -7.17
N ALA A 34 -31.91 -23.80 -8.04
CA ALA A 34 -31.08 -22.98 -8.91
C ALA A 34 -30.34 -21.93 -8.08
N THR A 35 -29.14 -22.26 -7.59
CA THR A 35 -28.23 -21.31 -6.97
C THR A 35 -27.64 -20.38 -8.03
N TYR A 36 -28.29 -19.23 -8.24
CA TYR A 36 -27.83 -18.16 -9.13
C TYR A 36 -26.55 -17.49 -8.60
N ARG A 37 -25.42 -18.20 -8.68
CA ARG A 37 -24.07 -17.61 -8.62
C ARG A 37 -23.67 -17.18 -10.03
N SER A 38 -24.10 -15.98 -10.43
CA SER A 38 -23.60 -15.31 -11.63
C SER A 38 -22.18 -14.78 -11.39
N THR A 39 -21.20 -15.68 -11.28
CA THR A 39 -19.79 -15.32 -11.44
C THR A 39 -19.56 -15.00 -12.92
N SER A 40 -19.77 -13.74 -13.28
CA SER A 40 -19.53 -13.23 -14.64
C SER A 40 -18.03 -13.27 -14.95
N THR A 41 -17.56 -14.40 -15.48
CA THR A 41 -16.24 -14.48 -16.10
C THR A 41 -16.16 -13.44 -17.22
N PRO A 42 -15.19 -12.50 -17.21
CA PRO A 42 -15.04 -11.56 -18.30
C PRO A 42 -14.85 -12.32 -19.62
N HIS A 43 -15.72 -12.05 -20.60
CA HIS A 43 -15.48 -12.55 -21.96
C HIS A 43 -14.19 -11.94 -22.48
N THR A 44 -13.27 -12.81 -22.93
CA THR A 44 -11.97 -12.41 -23.49
C THR A 44 -12.18 -11.44 -24.66
N LEU A 45 -11.46 -10.33 -24.66
CA LEU A 45 -11.48 -9.42 -25.81
C LEU A 45 -10.79 -10.08 -27.02
N PRO A 46 -11.27 -9.83 -28.25
CA PRO A 46 -10.61 -10.34 -29.45
C PRO A 46 -9.20 -9.75 -29.59
N LEU A 47 -8.27 -10.54 -30.12
CA LEU A 47 -6.90 -10.07 -30.40
C LEU A 47 -6.94 -8.98 -31.49
N PRO A 48 -6.30 -7.82 -31.29
CA PRO A 48 -6.22 -6.78 -32.31
C PRO A 48 -5.28 -7.20 -33.46
N GLU A 49 -5.62 -6.84 -34.70
CA GLU A 49 -4.68 -6.98 -35.83
C GLU A 49 -3.52 -5.98 -35.69
N LEU A 50 -2.47 -6.38 -34.98
CA LEU A 50 -1.20 -5.61 -34.90
C LEU A 50 -0.59 -5.38 -36.29
N SER A 51 -0.83 -6.29 -37.24
CA SER A 51 -0.50 -6.14 -38.66
C SER A 51 -1.15 -4.93 -39.37
N ALA A 52 -2.15 -4.28 -38.75
CA ALA A 52 -2.78 -3.06 -39.27
C ALA A 52 -2.04 -1.78 -38.86
N LEU A 53 -1.28 -1.77 -37.75
CA LEU A 53 -0.41 -0.64 -37.38
C LEU A 53 0.69 -0.46 -38.44
N PHE A 54 1.32 -1.56 -38.86
CA PHE A 54 2.38 -1.60 -39.88
C PHE A 54 1.92 -1.21 -41.30
N LYS A 55 0.65 -0.85 -41.53
CA LYS A 55 0.08 -0.54 -42.86
C LYS A 55 -0.26 0.94 -43.08
N ARG A 56 0.09 1.84 -42.14
CA ARG A 56 -0.24 3.27 -42.28
C ARG A 56 0.70 4.05 -43.20
N ASP A 57 1.95 3.64 -43.37
CA ASP A 57 2.89 4.30 -44.29
C ASP A 57 2.97 3.63 -45.65
N SER A 58 2.37 4.33 -46.62
CA SER A 58 2.44 4.13 -48.08
C SER A 58 1.60 5.16 -48.86
N ARG A 59 0.83 6.04 -48.20
CA ARG A 59 -0.13 6.96 -48.84
C ARG A 59 -0.16 8.36 -48.22
N ARG A 60 0.98 9.05 -48.18
CA ARG A 60 1.01 10.48 -47.85
C ARG A 60 1.97 11.37 -48.66
N GLU A 61 2.39 10.89 -49.84
CA GLU A 61 3.04 11.72 -50.87
C GLU A 61 2.16 11.78 -52.15
N SER A 62 1.20 12.70 -52.17
CA SER A 62 0.59 13.25 -53.40
C SER A 62 -0.31 14.43 -53.05
N ALA A 63 -0.34 15.45 -53.92
CA ALA A 63 -0.84 16.81 -53.71
C ALA A 63 -0.08 17.58 -52.58
N THR A 64 0.39 18.81 -52.80
CA THR A 64 -0.17 19.85 -53.70
C THR A 64 0.94 20.60 -54.44
N SER A 65 0.71 20.95 -55.72
CA SER A 65 1.53 21.91 -56.50
C SER A 65 1.17 23.36 -56.05
N MET A 66 1.90 24.45 -56.30
CA MET A 66 2.48 25.01 -57.54
C MET A 66 3.25 26.31 -57.09
N TYR A 67 4.31 26.87 -57.69
CA TYR A 67 4.54 27.30 -59.08
C TYR A 67 6.03 27.63 -59.37
N ILE A 68 6.45 27.45 -60.64
CA ILE A 68 7.38 28.28 -61.45
C ILE A 68 8.83 28.57 -60.97
N LEU A 69 9.79 27.84 -61.59
CA LEU A 69 10.97 28.25 -62.42
C LEU A 69 11.58 29.69 -62.29
N PRO A 70 12.89 29.91 -62.62
CA PRO A 70 13.73 29.10 -63.52
C PRO A 70 15.19 28.78 -63.07
N SER A 71 15.83 27.91 -63.86
CA SER A 71 17.30 27.71 -64.00
C SER A 71 17.73 28.20 -65.40
N PRO A 72 19.01 28.21 -65.85
CA PRO A 72 20.25 27.67 -65.27
C PRO A 72 21.35 28.78 -65.21
N PRO A 73 22.65 28.67 -65.61
CA PRO A 73 23.39 27.67 -66.40
C PRO A 73 24.32 26.74 -65.59
N GLU A 74 24.76 25.65 -66.22
CA GLU A 74 26.03 24.99 -65.90
C GLU A 74 27.20 25.80 -66.48
N ASP A 75 28.38 25.77 -65.88
CA ASP A 75 29.63 25.82 -66.65
C ASP A 75 30.80 25.19 -65.88
N ALA A 76 31.89 24.85 -66.56
CA ALA A 76 32.89 23.91 -66.06
C ALA A 76 34.35 24.41 -66.11
N ASN A 77 35.13 23.89 -65.15
CA ASN A 77 36.55 23.51 -65.30
C ASN A 77 37.64 24.61 -65.22
N LYS A 78 38.69 24.34 -64.41
CA LYS A 78 40.05 24.98 -64.41
C LYS A 78 40.12 26.45 -63.91
N ASN A 79 41.25 26.98 -63.39
CA ASN A 79 42.64 26.48 -63.33
C ASN A 79 43.51 27.20 -62.26
N LYS A 80 44.62 26.55 -61.82
CA LYS A 80 45.84 27.14 -61.19
C LYS A 80 45.64 27.85 -59.82
N LYS A 81 46.57 27.85 -58.85
CA LYS A 81 48.00 27.48 -58.65
C LYS A 81 48.11 26.86 -57.21
N SER A 82 49.18 26.21 -56.70
CA SER A 82 50.48 25.72 -57.21
C SER A 82 51.15 24.79 -56.16
N HIS A 83 52.40 24.37 -56.42
CA HIS A 83 53.49 23.91 -55.53
C HIS A 83 53.31 23.96 -53.99
N ARG A 84 53.87 23.02 -53.20
CA ARG A 84 54.90 21.98 -53.50
C ARG A 84 54.86 20.85 -52.43
N VAL A 85 55.17 19.61 -52.83
CA VAL A 85 56.02 18.59 -52.16
C VAL A 85 55.92 18.47 -50.62
N SER A 86 55.64 17.31 -49.99
CA SER A 86 55.31 15.92 -50.45
C SER A 86 54.96 15.03 -49.21
N GLU A 87 54.90 13.68 -49.15
CA GLU A 87 55.20 12.54 -50.06
C GLU A 87 54.38 11.26 -49.65
N ASP A 88 54.73 10.13 -50.27
CA ASP A 88 54.39 8.69 -50.15
C ASP A 88 54.64 7.97 -48.79
N ASP A 89 54.21 6.71 -48.51
CA ASP A 89 53.42 5.68 -49.25
C ASP A 89 52.62 4.79 -48.24
N SER A 90 51.70 4.00 -48.77
CA SER A 90 50.93 2.89 -48.18
C SER A 90 51.72 1.78 -47.44
N LYS A 91 51.11 1.21 -46.38
CA LYS A 91 50.84 -0.25 -46.17
C LYS A 91 50.23 -0.59 -44.78
N GLN A 92 49.31 -1.56 -44.75
CA GLN A 92 49.06 -2.46 -43.61
C GLN A 92 50.21 -3.51 -43.53
N PRO A 93 50.56 -4.14 -42.37
CA PRO A 93 49.62 -4.95 -41.57
C PRO A 93 49.93 -5.17 -40.05
N GLN A 94 49.09 -6.02 -39.42
CA GLN A 94 49.41 -7.00 -38.36
C GLN A 94 50.06 -6.60 -36.99
N SER A 95 49.20 -6.57 -35.96
CA SER A 95 49.20 -7.47 -34.78
C SER A 95 50.33 -7.47 -33.70
N ILE A 96 49.97 -8.03 -32.53
CA ILE A 96 50.81 -8.50 -31.40
C ILE A 96 51.40 -7.42 -30.45
N ALA A 97 50.57 -7.10 -29.44
CA ALA A 97 50.80 -7.28 -28.00
C ALA A 97 52.13 -6.89 -27.30
N SER A 98 51.92 -6.31 -26.11
CA SER A 98 52.72 -6.44 -24.86
C SER A 98 53.72 -5.33 -24.49
N ILE A 99 53.57 -4.88 -23.24
CA ILE A 99 54.59 -4.33 -22.33
C ILE A 99 55.23 -2.97 -22.70
N PHE A 100 54.98 -1.98 -21.85
CA PHE A 100 56.06 -1.18 -21.26
C PHE A 100 55.97 -1.25 -19.73
N ARG A 101 57.10 -1.51 -19.08
CA ARG A 101 57.32 -1.45 -17.63
C ARG A 101 58.83 -1.23 -17.41
N LEU A 102 59.23 -0.85 -16.19
CA LEU A 102 60.61 -0.48 -15.83
C LEU A 102 60.98 0.91 -16.41
N ARG A 103 61.91 1.68 -15.83
CA ARG A 103 63.17 1.31 -15.15
C ARG A 103 63.46 2.14 -13.90
N ASP A 104 64.31 1.70 -12.95
CA ASP A 104 64.70 0.31 -12.56
C ASP A 104 64.79 0.26 -11.01
N ILE A 105 65.87 0.10 -10.22
CA ILE A 105 67.28 -0.31 -10.42
C ILE A 105 67.93 -0.73 -9.06
N GLU A 106 68.84 -1.71 -9.10
CA GLU A 106 70.03 -2.02 -8.24
C GLU A 106 70.00 -1.87 -6.68
N ASP A 107 70.57 -2.78 -5.86
CA ASP A 107 71.20 -4.09 -6.12
C ASP A 107 71.44 -4.96 -4.84
N ASN A 108 71.65 -6.29 -5.01
CA ASN A 108 72.52 -7.26 -4.27
C ASN A 108 72.59 -7.33 -2.69
N GLU A 109 72.89 -8.46 -1.98
CA GLU A 109 73.09 -9.88 -2.34
C GLU A 109 72.94 -10.89 -1.15
N SER A 110 72.49 -12.13 -1.44
CA SER A 110 73.00 -13.44 -0.90
C SER A 110 72.60 -14.10 0.48
N ARG A 111 71.96 -15.28 0.35
CA ARG A 111 72.18 -16.61 1.03
C ARG A 111 71.80 -16.90 2.54
N PRO A 112 71.60 -18.21 2.95
CA PRO A 112 70.56 -18.58 3.95
C PRO A 112 70.90 -19.63 5.06
N LYS A 113 69.90 -19.89 5.96
CA LYS A 113 69.63 -21.08 6.85
C LYS A 113 68.19 -20.97 7.45
N GLY A 114 67.53 -21.97 8.04
CA GLY A 114 67.75 -23.44 8.10
C GLY A 114 66.93 -24.18 9.21
N PHE A 115 66.32 -25.34 8.87
CA PHE A 115 65.85 -26.48 9.73
C PHE A 115 64.75 -26.33 10.84
N THR A 116 63.58 -26.98 10.62
CA THR A 116 62.85 -28.05 11.41
C THR A 116 62.87 -28.10 12.97
N LEU A 117 61.90 -28.67 13.74
CA LEU A 117 60.58 -29.36 13.52
C LEU A 117 59.78 -29.52 14.85
N THR A 118 58.47 -29.86 14.75
CA THR A 118 57.58 -30.62 15.70
C THR A 118 57.33 -30.24 17.19
N ALA A 119 56.09 -29.77 17.46
CA ALA A 119 54.98 -30.49 18.13
C ALA A 119 54.84 -30.71 19.68
N SER A 120 53.66 -30.27 20.18
CA SER A 120 52.65 -31.03 20.99
C SER A 120 52.49 -30.86 22.52
N SER A 121 51.20 -30.86 22.92
CA SER A 121 50.58 -31.31 24.18
C SER A 121 50.47 -30.42 25.44
N ARG A 122 49.19 -30.21 25.85
CA ARG A 122 48.54 -30.37 27.19
C ARG A 122 49.17 -29.65 28.41
N ASP A 123 48.41 -29.11 29.39
CA ASP A 123 47.32 -29.72 30.16
C ASP A 123 46.31 -28.72 30.79
N VAL A 124 45.36 -29.24 31.60
CA VAL A 124 44.23 -28.56 32.28
C VAL A 124 44.18 -29.13 33.72
N PRO A 125 44.01 -28.38 34.85
CA PRO A 125 42.64 -28.03 35.34
C PRO A 125 42.43 -26.93 36.44
N LYS A 126 41.13 -26.58 36.65
CA LYS A 126 40.48 -26.19 37.94
C LYS A 126 40.93 -24.87 38.63
N HIS A 127 40.24 -24.29 39.62
CA HIS A 127 38.88 -24.47 40.23
C HIS A 127 38.18 -23.07 40.27
N GLY A 128 36.86 -22.92 40.46
CA GLY A 128 36.18 -22.63 41.76
C GLY A 128 36.48 -21.23 42.35
N GLU A 129 35.56 -20.45 42.95
CA GLU A 129 34.10 -20.56 43.14
C GLU A 129 33.57 -19.27 43.85
N THR A 130 32.41 -18.71 43.48
CA THR A 130 31.60 -17.72 44.28
C THR A 130 32.29 -16.36 44.63
N VAL A 131 31.70 -15.31 45.26
CA VAL A 131 30.40 -15.01 45.90
C VAL A 131 29.87 -13.61 45.43
N SER A 132 28.55 -13.41 45.56
CA SER A 132 27.66 -12.22 45.39
C SER A 132 28.16 -10.77 45.51
N ALA A 133 27.35 -9.87 44.92
CA ALA A 133 27.24 -8.42 45.19
C ALA A 133 26.56 -8.12 46.58
N PRO A 134 26.25 -6.87 47.03
CA PRO A 134 25.48 -5.82 46.31
C PRO A 134 25.79 -4.33 46.69
N ALA A 135 24.84 -3.43 46.39
CA ALA A 135 24.56 -2.10 46.99
C ALA A 135 25.16 -0.80 46.40
N THR A 136 24.31 -0.12 45.61
CA THR A 136 23.86 1.31 45.66
C THR A 136 24.11 2.14 46.95
N PRO A 137 23.90 3.49 46.96
CA PRO A 137 23.60 4.48 45.89
C PRO A 137 24.48 5.76 45.98
N ILE A 138 24.15 6.83 45.22
CA ILE A 138 23.88 8.22 45.69
C ILE A 138 23.74 9.17 44.47
N SER A 139 23.00 10.27 44.63
CA SER A 139 22.83 11.34 43.64
C SER A 139 23.58 12.62 44.03
N SER A 140 23.86 13.50 43.07
CA SER A 140 23.25 14.85 43.01
C SER A 140 24.03 15.87 42.15
N LEU A 141 23.26 16.81 41.61
CA LEU A 141 23.61 18.19 41.22
C LEU A 141 24.66 18.43 40.12
N ALA A 142 24.53 19.61 39.52
CA ALA A 142 25.26 20.07 38.35
C ALA A 142 26.13 21.28 38.69
N GLU A 143 27.16 21.52 37.88
CA GLU A 143 27.45 22.88 37.41
C GLU A 143 28.22 22.84 36.08
N SER A 144 28.28 24.00 35.41
CA SER A 144 28.87 24.16 34.07
C SER A 144 30.37 24.46 34.14
N PRO A 145 31.11 24.23 33.05
CA PRO A 145 32.00 25.30 32.59
C PRO A 145 31.93 25.60 31.08
N THR A 146 32.46 26.78 30.74
CA THR A 146 32.28 27.50 29.48
C THR A 146 33.26 27.13 28.36
N THR A 147 32.72 27.05 27.14
CA THR A 147 33.31 27.52 25.86
C THR A 147 34.75 27.14 25.45
N SER A 148 34.85 26.49 24.29
CA SER A 148 35.83 26.87 23.25
C SER A 148 35.14 26.86 21.86
N LYS A 149 35.73 27.55 20.88
CA LYS A 149 35.22 27.71 19.49
C LYS A 149 35.99 26.77 18.54
N ILE A 150 35.56 26.41 17.33
CA ILE A 150 35.41 27.27 16.12
C ILE A 150 34.44 26.61 15.10
N ASP A 151 33.96 27.42 14.14
CA ASP A 151 32.78 27.23 13.30
C ASP A 151 32.95 26.46 11.96
N HIS A 152 31.79 26.23 11.31
CA HIS A 152 31.54 25.97 9.86
C HIS A 152 32.05 24.64 9.27
N TYR A 153 31.19 23.86 8.58
CA TYR A 153 30.69 24.22 7.24
C TYR A 153 29.22 23.82 6.95
N GLN A 154 28.49 24.72 6.28
CA GLN A 154 27.35 24.38 5.41
C GLN A 154 27.69 24.79 3.96
N ALA A 155 26.92 24.27 3.00
CA ALA A 155 26.87 24.69 1.59
C ALA A 155 28.08 24.38 0.66
N MET A 156 28.17 23.12 0.23
CA MET A 156 28.30 22.77 -1.20
C MET A 156 27.19 21.74 -1.50
N LEU A 157 26.53 21.68 -2.66
CA LEU A 157 26.95 22.02 -4.02
C LEU A 157 25.90 22.88 -4.77
N ALA A 158 26.30 24.02 -5.33
CA ALA A 158 25.61 24.69 -6.46
C ALA A 158 26.51 25.79 -7.08
N ARG A 159 27.03 25.58 -8.30
CA ARG A 159 27.64 26.55 -9.27
C ARG A 159 28.35 25.77 -10.41
N CYS A 160 28.71 26.30 -11.59
CA CYS A 160 28.25 27.37 -12.51
C CYS A 160 29.37 27.58 -13.57
N ILE A 161 29.18 28.06 -14.81
CA ILE A 161 28.00 28.37 -15.65
C ILE A 161 28.22 27.68 -17.03
N HIS A 162 27.25 27.49 -17.91
CA HIS A 162 26.92 28.34 -19.09
C HIS A 162 25.97 27.53 -20.02
N GLY A 163 25.25 28.10 -20.99
CA GLY A 163 25.01 29.52 -21.28
C GLY A 163 24.59 29.77 -22.74
N CYS A 164 23.56 30.62 -22.95
CA CYS A 164 23.28 31.40 -24.17
C CYS A 164 22.16 32.42 -23.86
N ASP A 165 22.17 33.57 -24.55
CA ASP A 165 21.38 34.77 -24.22
C ASP A 165 20.04 34.88 -24.98
N GLY A 166 19.18 35.82 -24.54
CA GLY A 166 17.86 36.05 -25.15
C GLY A 166 17.06 37.22 -24.54
N SER A 167 17.67 38.42 -24.48
CA SER A 167 17.11 39.59 -23.80
C SER A 167 16.00 40.33 -24.56
N SER A 168 15.00 40.87 -23.85
CA SER A 168 14.26 42.09 -24.22
C SER A 168 13.53 42.70 -23.01
N LEU A 169 13.50 44.03 -22.93
CA LEU A 169 12.83 44.78 -21.85
C LEU A 169 11.53 45.42 -22.33
N HIS A 170 10.54 45.59 -21.45
CA HIS A 170 9.98 46.92 -21.13
C HIS A 170 8.98 46.89 -19.95
N SER A 171 9.11 47.90 -19.08
CA SER A 171 8.03 48.41 -18.20
C SER A 171 7.48 49.70 -18.83
N PRO A 172 6.22 50.15 -18.58
CA PRO A 172 5.98 50.94 -17.36
C PRO A 172 4.57 50.92 -16.72
N GLN A 173 4.57 51.12 -15.39
CA GLN A 173 3.65 51.90 -14.53
C GLN A 173 2.17 52.22 -14.91
N LYS A 174 1.27 51.85 -13.97
CA LYS A 174 0.14 52.60 -13.39
C LYS A 174 -0.65 53.64 -14.23
N ARG A 175 -2.00 53.47 -14.27
CA ARG A 175 -2.93 54.60 -14.04
C ARG A 175 -4.27 54.17 -13.41
N VAL A 176 -4.86 55.08 -12.61
CA VAL A 176 -6.12 54.93 -11.85
C VAL A 176 -7.33 55.39 -12.67
N LYS A 177 -8.54 54.82 -12.45
CA LYS A 177 -9.84 55.49 -12.72
C LYS A 177 -11.07 54.83 -12.06
N SER A 178 -11.82 55.64 -11.32
CA SER A 178 -13.21 55.48 -10.80
C SER A 178 -13.76 56.90 -10.51
N PRO A 179 -15.05 57.14 -10.16
CA PRO A 179 -16.31 56.41 -10.39
C PRO A 179 -17.39 57.32 -11.06
N ARG A 180 -18.67 56.90 -11.11
CA ARG A 180 -19.88 57.79 -11.18
C ARG A 180 -21.19 57.06 -10.85
N SER A 181 -22.27 57.82 -10.58
CA SER A 181 -23.64 57.38 -10.20
C SER A 181 -24.68 58.34 -10.84
N SER A 182 -26.02 58.26 -10.69
CA SER A 182 -26.94 57.52 -9.78
C SER A 182 -28.07 56.85 -10.62
N SER A 183 -29.37 56.63 -10.26
CA SER A 183 -30.26 56.99 -9.13
C SER A 183 -31.53 56.11 -9.12
N SER A 184 -32.38 56.23 -8.07
CA SER A 184 -33.66 55.49 -7.88
C SER A 184 -34.90 56.43 -8.05
N PRO A 185 -36.19 55.99 -7.95
CA PRO A 185 -36.79 55.58 -6.64
C PRO A 185 -37.98 54.55 -6.62
N LEU A 186 -38.18 53.98 -5.42
CA LEU A 186 -39.46 53.61 -4.74
C LEU A 186 -40.58 52.79 -5.43
N HIS A 187 -40.97 51.67 -4.80
CA HIS A 187 -42.14 51.68 -3.87
C HIS A 187 -42.07 50.50 -2.86
N LYS A 188 -42.94 50.49 -1.83
CA LYS A 188 -42.95 49.54 -0.69
C LYS A 188 -44.24 48.71 -0.65
N ASN A 189 -44.18 47.45 -0.16
CA ASN A 189 -44.84 47.00 1.09
C ASN A 189 -44.82 45.46 1.30
N SER A 190 -44.71 45.08 2.57
CA SER A 190 -45.11 43.78 3.17
C SER A 190 -46.27 44.08 4.17
N PRO A 191 -46.81 43.18 5.03
CA PRO A 191 -46.51 41.76 5.26
C PRO A 191 -47.75 40.83 5.52
N ILE A 192 -47.48 39.55 5.86
CA ILE A 192 -48.26 38.63 6.75
C ILE A 192 -49.73 38.27 6.39
N GLY A 193 -50.06 36.97 6.41
CA GLY A 193 -51.46 36.47 6.37
C GLY A 193 -51.64 34.95 6.27
N SER A 194 -51.70 34.27 7.42
CA SER A 194 -52.24 32.90 7.61
C SER A 194 -53.44 32.99 8.59
N PRO A 195 -54.24 31.94 8.92
CA PRO A 195 -54.18 30.52 8.51
C PRO A 195 -55.58 29.87 8.20
N MET A 196 -55.63 28.53 8.11
CA MET A 196 -56.82 27.64 8.31
C MET A 196 -57.96 27.70 7.26
N SER A 197 -58.81 26.67 7.05
CA SER A 197 -58.82 25.22 7.37
C SER A 197 -59.89 24.52 6.47
N LEU A 198 -59.92 23.21 6.23
CA LEU A 198 -60.53 22.14 7.07
C LEU A 198 -60.47 20.78 6.33
N ARG A 199 -60.33 19.65 7.07
CA ARG A 199 -61.00 18.32 6.92
C ARG A 199 -60.94 17.53 5.58
N ASP A 200 -61.04 16.20 5.54
CA ASP A 200 -61.00 15.14 6.59
C ASP A 200 -60.59 13.77 6.00
N ASN A 201 -59.97 12.93 6.84
CA ASN A 201 -60.05 11.45 6.96
C ASN A 201 -60.00 10.46 5.75
N ASN A 202 -59.05 9.52 5.88
CA ASN A 202 -59.15 8.07 5.67
C ASN A 202 -59.29 7.39 4.27
N ALA A 203 -58.17 6.77 3.87
CA ALA A 203 -57.99 5.32 3.67
C ALA A 203 -58.51 4.58 2.41
N HIS A 204 -57.57 3.89 1.74
CA HIS A 204 -57.65 2.61 0.97
C HIS A 204 -58.91 2.33 0.06
N ALA A 205 -58.80 1.91 -1.22
CA ALA A 205 -57.77 1.05 -1.83
C ALA A 205 -57.81 0.97 -3.38
N THR A 206 -56.68 0.54 -3.96
CA THR A 206 -56.53 -0.30 -5.20
C THR A 206 -56.87 0.21 -6.63
N MET A 207 -56.16 -0.40 -7.60
CA MET A 207 -56.37 -0.45 -9.06
C MET A 207 -55.92 0.77 -9.90
N ALA A 208 -55.75 0.54 -11.22
CA ALA A 208 -54.82 1.31 -12.07
C ALA A 208 -55.14 1.29 -13.58
N LYS A 209 -54.42 2.16 -14.32
CA LYS A 209 -54.36 2.39 -15.79
C LYS A 209 -55.42 3.34 -16.38
N VAL A 210 -54.96 4.26 -17.25
CA VAL A 210 -55.26 4.36 -18.71
C VAL A 210 -54.48 5.54 -19.34
N HIS A 211 -54.12 5.45 -20.63
CA HIS A 211 -53.48 6.45 -21.53
C HIS A 211 -54.35 6.56 -22.83
N PRO A 212 -53.97 7.10 -24.03
CA PRO A 212 -52.79 7.89 -24.50
C PRO A 212 -53.17 9.07 -25.47
N LEU A 213 -52.21 9.50 -26.34
CA LEU A 213 -52.32 10.21 -27.65
C LEU A 213 -52.22 11.75 -27.65
N PRO A 214 -51.83 12.43 -28.78
CA PRO A 214 -51.61 11.91 -30.17
C PRO A 214 -50.23 12.20 -30.82
N LEU A 215 -50.10 11.86 -32.12
CA LEU A 215 -48.94 12.02 -33.04
C LEU A 215 -49.28 12.90 -34.27
N PRO A 216 -48.28 13.47 -34.96
CA PRO A 216 -48.20 13.39 -36.45
C PRO A 216 -46.74 13.36 -37.01
N PRO A 217 -46.50 13.28 -38.34
CA PRO A 217 -47.05 12.39 -39.38
C PRO A 217 -45.92 11.55 -40.07
N GLN A 218 -46.16 10.91 -41.23
CA GLN A 218 -45.28 9.88 -41.84
C GLN A 218 -44.86 10.10 -43.33
N ALA A 219 -43.90 9.27 -43.77
CA ALA A 219 -43.53 8.87 -45.14
C ALA A 219 -42.44 9.73 -45.86
N GLN A 220 -41.60 9.21 -46.78
CA GLN A 220 -41.50 7.89 -47.47
C GLN A 220 -40.08 7.26 -47.41
N ILE A 221 -39.92 6.06 -48.02
CA ILE A 221 -38.66 5.26 -48.09
C ILE A 221 -37.98 5.44 -49.46
N SER A 222 -36.64 5.45 -49.49
CA SER A 222 -35.83 5.13 -50.68
C SER A 222 -34.53 4.41 -50.30
N ASN A 223 -33.82 3.82 -51.28
CA ASN A 223 -32.78 2.79 -51.06
C ASN A 223 -31.35 3.22 -51.40
N LYS A 224 -30.39 2.69 -50.62
CA LYS A 224 -28.92 2.61 -50.87
C LYS A 224 -28.13 3.94 -50.81
N PRO A 225 -26.80 3.91 -50.54
CA PRO A 225 -26.17 3.20 -49.41
C PRO A 225 -24.99 3.99 -48.80
N ASP A 226 -25.23 5.05 -48.03
CA ASP A 226 -24.14 5.95 -47.60
C ASP A 226 -23.65 5.80 -46.16
N SER A 227 -22.40 6.26 -45.95
CA SER A 227 -21.54 5.91 -44.81
C SER A 227 -22.09 6.30 -43.42
N VAL A 228 -22.04 5.35 -42.46
CA VAL A 228 -22.25 5.62 -41.04
C VAL A 228 -20.94 6.17 -40.43
N PRO A 229 -20.92 7.36 -39.83
CA PRO A 229 -19.78 7.83 -39.04
C PRO A 229 -19.58 6.94 -37.82
N LYS A 230 -18.39 6.32 -37.69
CA LYS A 230 -18.04 5.55 -36.50
C LYS A 230 -17.89 6.49 -35.30
N THR A 231 -18.86 6.49 -34.40
CA THR A 231 -18.69 7.05 -33.05
C THR A 231 -17.57 6.26 -32.32
N PRO A 232 -16.69 6.92 -31.56
CA PRO A 232 -15.66 6.21 -30.81
C PRO A 232 -16.28 5.29 -29.75
N THR A 233 -16.07 3.99 -29.89
CA THR A 233 -16.44 2.99 -28.87
C THR A 233 -15.60 3.22 -27.62
N GLN A 234 -16.22 3.77 -26.57
CA GLN A 234 -15.53 3.98 -25.29
C GLN A 234 -15.05 2.64 -24.72
N SER A 235 -13.79 2.57 -24.30
CA SER A 235 -13.21 1.35 -23.72
C SER A 235 -14.04 0.84 -22.54
N ARG A 236 -14.26 -0.49 -22.52
CA ARG A 236 -14.95 -1.23 -21.47
C ARG A 236 -14.26 -1.10 -20.10
N TRP A 237 -12.96 -0.78 -20.11
CA TRP A 237 -12.13 -0.65 -18.92
C TRP A 237 -11.81 0.81 -18.63
N GLN A 238 -12.16 1.28 -17.44
CA GLN A 238 -11.80 2.61 -16.96
C GLN A 238 -10.42 2.57 -16.29
N LYS A 239 -9.51 3.43 -16.73
CA LYS A 239 -8.15 3.58 -16.21
C LYS A 239 -8.18 4.27 -14.83
N GLY A 240 -7.58 3.63 -13.83
CA GLY A 240 -7.47 4.11 -12.45
C GLY A 240 -6.05 4.54 -12.06
N LYS A 241 -5.64 4.27 -10.82
CA LYS A 241 -4.31 4.64 -10.30
C LYS A 241 -3.19 3.75 -10.87
N VAL A 242 -1.99 4.30 -11.01
CA VAL A 242 -0.75 3.52 -11.25
C VAL A 242 -0.52 2.54 -10.10
N ILE A 243 -0.14 1.31 -10.44
CA ILE A 243 0.29 0.24 -9.51
C ILE A 243 1.71 -0.26 -9.78
N GLY A 244 2.27 0.02 -10.96
CA GLY A 244 3.66 -0.29 -11.30
C GLY A 244 4.13 0.47 -12.54
N ARG A 245 5.44 0.51 -12.74
CA ARG A 245 6.09 0.93 -13.99
C ARG A 245 7.17 -0.11 -14.30
N GLY A 246 7.21 -0.57 -15.54
CA GLY A 246 8.19 -1.55 -16.04
C GLY A 246 8.99 -0.98 -17.20
N THR A 247 9.82 -1.82 -17.83
CA THR A 247 10.63 -1.45 -19.01
C THR A 247 9.82 -0.97 -20.20
N PHE A 248 8.61 -1.51 -20.38
CA PHE A 248 7.78 -1.28 -21.57
C PHE A 248 6.63 -0.26 -21.35
N GLY A 249 6.45 0.24 -20.13
CA GLY A 249 5.34 1.17 -19.85
C GLY A 249 4.83 1.14 -18.41
N SER A 250 3.57 1.51 -18.22
CA SER A 250 2.97 1.74 -16.90
C SER A 250 1.76 0.84 -16.66
N VAL A 251 1.66 0.25 -15.47
CA VAL A 251 0.55 -0.63 -15.09
C VAL A 251 -0.38 0.12 -14.15
N TYR A 252 -1.67 0.07 -14.44
CA TYR A 252 -2.75 0.73 -13.70
C TYR A 252 -3.73 -0.29 -13.11
N VAL A 253 -4.47 0.08 -12.07
CA VAL A 253 -5.76 -0.60 -11.80
C VAL A 253 -6.72 -0.18 -12.91
N GLY A 254 -7.30 -1.13 -13.63
CA GLY A 254 -8.48 -0.90 -14.45
C GLY A 254 -9.74 -1.38 -13.71
N SER A 255 -10.87 -0.71 -13.92
CA SER A 255 -12.18 -1.16 -13.46
C SER A 255 -13.15 -1.31 -14.62
N ASN A 256 -13.81 -2.45 -14.73
CA ASN A 256 -14.81 -2.70 -15.76
C ASN A 256 -16.03 -1.79 -15.56
N ARG A 257 -16.45 -1.07 -16.59
CA ARG A 257 -17.56 -0.10 -16.52
C ARG A 257 -18.93 -0.75 -16.29
N GLU A 258 -19.10 -2.02 -16.64
CA GLU A 258 -20.38 -2.75 -16.57
C GLU A 258 -20.49 -3.54 -15.25
N THR A 259 -19.39 -4.16 -14.80
CA THR A 259 -19.40 -5.12 -13.68
C THR A 259 -18.66 -4.63 -12.43
N GLY A 260 -17.93 -3.52 -12.50
CA GLY A 260 -17.06 -3.04 -11.43
C GLY A 260 -15.82 -3.92 -11.15
N ALA A 261 -15.65 -5.04 -11.87
CA ALA A 261 -14.54 -5.95 -11.68
C ALA A 261 -13.18 -5.28 -11.97
N LEU A 262 -12.15 -5.61 -11.18
CA LEU A 262 -10.83 -5.02 -11.31
C LEU A 262 -9.90 -5.85 -12.21
N CYS A 263 -9.05 -5.18 -12.97
CA CYS A 263 -7.95 -5.75 -13.73
C CYS A 263 -6.65 -4.97 -13.50
N ALA A 264 -5.51 -5.57 -13.83
CA ALA A 264 -4.28 -4.84 -14.09
C ALA A 264 -4.26 -4.46 -15.57
N MET A 265 -4.15 -3.16 -15.86
CA MET A 265 -4.12 -2.56 -17.19
C MET A 265 -2.67 -2.12 -17.48
N LYS A 266 -1.92 -2.93 -18.24
CA LYS A 266 -0.55 -2.61 -18.70
C LYS A 266 -0.64 -1.76 -19.97
N GLU A 267 -0.28 -0.48 -19.86
CA GLU A 267 -0.24 0.49 -20.94
C GLU A 267 1.17 0.58 -21.53
N VAL A 268 1.25 0.48 -22.87
CA VAL A 268 2.46 0.65 -23.67
C VAL A 268 2.21 1.76 -24.70
N GLU A 269 3.14 2.70 -24.81
CA GLU A 269 3.10 3.76 -25.84
C GLU A 269 3.76 3.25 -27.12
N ILE A 270 3.08 3.35 -28.26
CA ILE A 270 3.60 2.94 -29.57
C ILE A 270 3.87 4.20 -30.39
N LEU A 271 5.15 4.48 -30.66
CA LEU A 271 5.59 5.50 -31.61
C LEU A 271 5.89 4.81 -32.95
N PRO A 272 5.14 5.07 -34.04
CA PRO A 272 5.31 4.33 -35.29
C PRO A 272 6.72 4.38 -35.89
N ASP A 273 7.41 5.52 -35.71
CA ASP A 273 8.65 5.85 -36.42
C ASP A 273 9.95 5.50 -35.65
N ASP A 274 9.87 4.98 -34.42
CA ASP A 274 11.06 4.58 -33.64
C ASP A 274 11.43 3.10 -33.90
N LEU A 275 12.68 2.86 -34.32
CA LEU A 275 13.27 1.52 -34.44
C LEU A 275 13.17 0.70 -33.14
N LYS A 276 13.15 1.34 -31.96
CA LYS A 276 12.93 0.67 -30.67
C LYS A 276 11.49 0.19 -30.50
N SER A 277 10.51 0.92 -31.04
CA SER A 277 9.11 0.49 -31.01
C SER A 277 8.90 -0.78 -31.84
N ALA A 278 9.66 -0.98 -32.92
CA ALA A 278 9.61 -2.23 -33.70
C ALA A 278 10.07 -3.49 -32.93
N GLU A 279 11.08 -3.41 -32.05
CA GLU A 279 11.40 -4.54 -31.14
C GLU A 279 10.41 -4.63 -29.98
N CYS A 280 9.94 -3.49 -29.45
CA CYS A 280 8.94 -3.44 -28.38
C CYS A 280 7.64 -4.16 -28.80
N ILE A 281 7.12 -3.88 -30.00
CA ILE A 281 5.92 -4.53 -30.55
C ILE A 281 6.13 -6.05 -30.66
N LYS A 282 7.27 -6.52 -31.17
CA LYS A 282 7.56 -7.96 -31.27
C LYS A 282 7.65 -8.65 -29.91
N GLN A 283 8.17 -7.98 -28.88
CA GLN A 283 8.17 -8.51 -27.51
C GLN A 283 6.76 -8.53 -26.91
N LEU A 284 5.93 -7.52 -27.23
CA LEU A 284 4.53 -7.42 -26.81
C LEU A 284 3.65 -8.49 -27.48
N GLU A 285 3.83 -8.73 -28.78
CA GLU A 285 3.23 -9.84 -29.53
C GLU A 285 3.56 -11.19 -28.88
N GLN A 286 4.84 -11.43 -28.58
CA GLN A 286 5.28 -12.66 -27.92
C GLN A 286 4.70 -12.82 -26.51
N GLU A 287 4.62 -11.75 -25.71
CA GLU A 287 3.99 -11.74 -24.39
C GLU A 287 2.50 -12.11 -24.49
N ILE A 288 1.76 -11.53 -25.43
CA ILE A 288 0.33 -11.81 -25.65
C ILE A 288 0.11 -13.24 -26.15
N VAL A 289 0.90 -13.71 -27.12
CA VAL A 289 0.79 -15.08 -27.67
C VAL A 289 1.03 -16.13 -26.58
N VAL A 290 1.99 -15.89 -25.67
CA VAL A 290 2.22 -16.76 -24.50
C VAL A 290 1.07 -16.63 -23.49
N LEU A 291 0.77 -15.42 -23.01
CA LEU A 291 -0.21 -15.20 -21.94
C LEU A 291 -1.64 -15.65 -22.30
N SER A 292 -2.05 -15.52 -23.56
CA SER A 292 -3.39 -15.92 -24.02
C SER A 292 -3.63 -17.43 -23.98
N GLN A 293 -2.57 -18.25 -23.96
CA GLN A 293 -2.64 -19.72 -23.93
C GLN A 293 -2.52 -20.29 -22.50
N LEU A 294 -1.96 -19.54 -21.55
CA LEU A 294 -1.69 -20.01 -20.20
C LEU A 294 -2.93 -19.92 -19.29
N LYS A 295 -3.20 -21.01 -18.57
CA LYS A 295 -4.30 -21.12 -17.60
C LYS A 295 -3.93 -22.03 -16.43
N HIS A 296 -3.42 -21.44 -15.36
CA HIS A 296 -2.98 -22.16 -14.16
C HIS A 296 -3.18 -21.28 -12.91
N PRO A 297 -3.60 -21.82 -11.74
CA PRO A 297 -3.85 -21.01 -10.53
C PRO A 297 -2.65 -20.15 -10.10
N ASN A 298 -1.43 -20.64 -10.29
CA ASN A 298 -0.18 -19.93 -9.98
C ASN A 298 0.39 -19.13 -11.16
N ILE A 299 -0.43 -18.73 -12.13
CA ILE A 299 -0.10 -17.74 -13.18
C ILE A 299 -1.18 -16.65 -13.16
N VAL A 300 -0.81 -15.42 -13.52
CA VAL A 300 -1.74 -14.30 -13.72
C VAL A 300 -2.59 -14.54 -14.97
N GLN A 301 -3.92 -14.57 -14.84
CA GLN A 301 -4.82 -14.80 -15.97
C GLN A 301 -4.87 -13.59 -16.91
N TYR A 302 -4.69 -13.82 -18.22
CA TYR A 302 -4.97 -12.85 -19.29
C TYR A 302 -6.47 -12.73 -19.55
N TYR A 303 -6.96 -11.49 -19.74
CA TYR A 303 -8.37 -11.17 -20.04
C TYR A 303 -8.57 -10.57 -21.45
N GLY A 304 -7.51 -10.12 -22.12
CA GLY A 304 -7.62 -9.48 -23.43
C GLY A 304 -6.59 -8.37 -23.65
N SER A 305 -6.62 -7.77 -24.83
CA SER A 305 -5.84 -6.58 -25.17
C SER A 305 -6.57 -5.75 -26.22
N GLU A 306 -6.32 -4.44 -26.24
CA GLU A 306 -6.88 -3.52 -27.23
C GLU A 306 -5.92 -2.37 -27.56
N ILE A 307 -6.13 -1.73 -28.71
CA ILE A 307 -5.46 -0.49 -29.10
C ILE A 307 -6.50 0.63 -28.99
N VAL A 308 -6.19 1.69 -28.23
CA VAL A 308 -7.00 2.90 -28.14
C VAL A 308 -6.09 4.08 -28.40
N GLU A 309 -6.46 4.91 -29.39
CA GLU A 309 -5.57 5.93 -29.95
C GLU A 309 -4.25 5.25 -30.40
N ASP A 310 -3.09 5.78 -30.00
CA ASP A 310 -1.77 5.22 -30.30
C ASP A 310 -1.15 4.50 -29.07
N ARG A 311 -2.02 3.99 -28.18
CA ARG A 311 -1.65 3.28 -26.94
C ARG A 311 -2.17 1.85 -26.95
N PHE A 312 -1.29 0.92 -26.60
CA PHE A 312 -1.63 -0.50 -26.48
C PHE A 312 -1.91 -0.87 -25.02
N TYR A 313 -2.98 -1.61 -24.78
CA TYR A 313 -3.41 -2.03 -23.45
C TYR A 313 -3.50 -3.56 -23.36
N ILE A 314 -2.85 -4.15 -22.36
CA ILE A 314 -3.07 -5.55 -21.95
C ILE A 314 -3.86 -5.58 -20.64
N TYR A 315 -4.90 -6.41 -20.58
CA TYR A 315 -5.72 -6.64 -19.40
C TYR A 315 -5.40 -7.98 -18.76
N LEU A 316 -5.00 -7.93 -17.49
CA LEU A 316 -4.61 -9.07 -16.68
C LEU A 316 -5.42 -9.11 -15.38
N GLU A 317 -5.43 -10.27 -14.72
CA GLU A 317 -5.95 -10.45 -13.36
C GLU A 317 -5.30 -9.47 -12.37
N TYR A 318 -6.12 -8.77 -11.59
CA TYR A 318 -5.63 -7.86 -10.56
C TYR A 318 -5.27 -8.61 -9.28
N VAL A 319 -3.97 -8.88 -9.07
CA VAL A 319 -3.46 -9.56 -7.88
C VAL A 319 -3.05 -8.54 -6.80
N HIS A 320 -3.71 -8.61 -5.65
CA HIS A 320 -3.52 -7.72 -4.49
C HIS A 320 -3.20 -8.58 -3.25
N PRO A 321 -2.20 -8.24 -2.40
CA PRO A 321 -1.57 -6.92 -2.24
C PRO A 321 -0.45 -6.54 -3.22
N GLY A 322 0.02 -7.46 -4.06
CA GLY A 322 1.05 -7.20 -5.08
C GLY A 322 2.26 -8.13 -4.98
N SER A 323 3.46 -7.66 -5.34
CA SER A 323 4.62 -8.54 -5.48
C SER A 323 5.30 -8.95 -4.17
N ILE A 324 5.98 -10.10 -4.17
CA ILE A 324 6.81 -10.58 -3.05
C ILE A 324 7.87 -9.55 -2.67
N ASN A 325 8.53 -8.92 -3.64
CA ASN A 325 9.53 -7.87 -3.41
C ASN A 325 8.93 -6.62 -2.74
N LYS A 326 7.67 -6.27 -3.05
CA LYS A 326 6.94 -5.23 -2.32
C LYS A 326 6.66 -5.69 -0.89
N TYR A 327 6.13 -6.90 -0.69
CA TYR A 327 5.85 -7.46 0.63
C TYR A 327 7.08 -7.44 1.54
N VAL A 328 8.23 -7.91 1.05
CA VAL A 328 9.53 -7.93 1.74
C VAL A 328 9.94 -6.52 2.20
N ARG A 329 9.86 -5.53 1.30
CA ARG A 329 10.20 -4.14 1.62
C ARG A 329 9.25 -3.51 2.64
N GLU A 330 7.97 -3.87 2.62
CA GLU A 330 6.94 -3.33 3.53
C GLU A 330 6.94 -4.00 4.92
N HIS A 331 7.60 -5.16 5.09
CA HIS A 331 7.56 -5.96 6.33
C HIS A 331 8.94 -6.18 6.99
N CYS A 332 9.83 -5.19 6.86
CA CYS A 332 11.09 -5.08 7.61
C CYS A 332 12.15 -6.18 7.35
N GLY A 333 12.08 -6.91 6.23
CA GLY A 333 13.17 -7.79 5.79
C GLY A 333 12.73 -9.19 5.35
N GLY A 334 13.61 -10.17 5.60
CA GLY A 334 13.44 -11.56 5.17
C GLY A 334 12.26 -12.30 5.81
N MET A 335 11.73 -13.26 5.07
CA MET A 335 10.63 -14.14 5.46
C MET A 335 11.12 -15.35 6.26
N THR A 336 10.26 -15.91 7.10
CA THR A 336 10.54 -17.21 7.74
C THR A 336 10.51 -18.34 6.72
N GLU A 337 11.35 -19.36 6.90
CA GLU A 337 11.45 -20.49 5.97
C GLU A 337 10.09 -21.18 5.70
N SER A 338 9.17 -21.20 6.67
CA SER A 338 7.83 -21.76 6.46
C SER A 338 6.99 -20.97 5.44
N ILE A 339 7.13 -19.64 5.38
CA ILE A 339 6.47 -18.80 4.38
C ILE A 339 7.15 -19.04 3.02
N VAL A 340 8.49 -19.00 3.01
CA VAL A 340 9.31 -19.25 1.80
C VAL A 340 9.01 -20.60 1.18
N ARG A 341 8.88 -21.67 1.97
CA ARG A 341 8.50 -23.02 1.53
C ARG A 341 7.11 -23.07 0.88
N ASN A 342 6.12 -22.43 1.48
CA ASN A 342 4.76 -22.36 0.92
C ASN A 342 4.73 -21.56 -0.39
N PHE A 343 5.43 -20.42 -0.45
CA PHE A 343 5.55 -19.63 -1.67
C PHE A 343 6.33 -20.38 -2.76
N THR A 344 7.41 -21.08 -2.40
CA THR A 344 8.20 -21.92 -3.31
C THR A 344 7.33 -23.02 -3.92
N ARG A 345 6.46 -23.69 -3.15
CA ARG A 345 5.49 -24.65 -3.71
C ARG A 345 4.62 -24.03 -4.80
N HIS A 346 4.07 -22.83 -4.57
CA HIS A 346 3.26 -22.11 -5.55
C HIS A 346 4.06 -21.71 -6.81
N ILE A 347 5.28 -21.18 -6.64
CA ILE A 347 6.17 -20.78 -7.74
C ILE A 347 6.57 -22.00 -8.58
N VAL A 348 7.00 -23.08 -7.95
CA VAL A 348 7.41 -24.32 -8.61
C VAL A 348 6.22 -24.99 -9.31
N SER A 349 5.00 -24.91 -8.75
CA SER A 349 3.79 -25.40 -9.44
C SER A 349 3.50 -24.59 -10.71
N GLY A 350 3.66 -23.26 -10.66
CA GLY A 350 3.57 -22.40 -11.85
C GLY A 350 4.64 -22.72 -12.89
N LEU A 351 5.88 -22.92 -12.47
CA LEU A 351 7.00 -23.29 -13.35
C LEU A 351 6.82 -24.67 -13.97
N ALA A 352 6.38 -25.68 -13.20
CA ALA A 352 6.15 -27.03 -13.71
C ALA A 352 5.08 -27.05 -14.81
N TYR A 353 4.01 -26.26 -14.65
CA TYR A 353 3.03 -26.05 -15.72
C TYR A 353 3.65 -25.33 -16.93
N LEU A 354 4.34 -24.20 -16.72
CA LEU A 354 4.92 -23.39 -17.81
C LEU A 354 5.97 -24.17 -18.63
N HIS A 355 6.81 -24.95 -17.95
CA HIS A 355 7.82 -25.83 -18.55
C HIS A 355 7.18 -27.02 -19.28
N SER A 356 6.03 -27.54 -18.80
CA SER A 356 5.25 -28.54 -19.54
C SER A 356 4.71 -27.98 -20.86
N THR A 357 4.36 -26.69 -20.90
CA THR A 357 4.00 -25.95 -22.11
C THR A 357 5.22 -25.40 -22.87
N LYS A 358 6.39 -26.06 -22.77
CA LYS A 358 7.66 -25.73 -23.47
C LYS A 358 8.02 -24.23 -23.48
N THR A 359 7.69 -23.53 -22.40
CA THR A 359 7.85 -22.08 -22.28
C THR A 359 8.81 -21.76 -21.13
N ILE A 360 9.75 -20.85 -21.37
CA ILE A 360 10.71 -20.34 -20.40
C ILE A 360 10.33 -18.91 -19.98
N HIS A 361 10.48 -18.54 -18.71
CA HIS A 361 10.10 -17.22 -18.20
C HIS A 361 11.24 -16.18 -18.23
N ARG A 362 12.48 -16.60 -17.95
CA ARG A 362 13.74 -15.81 -17.97
C ARG A 362 13.84 -14.63 -16.99
N ASP A 363 12.83 -14.38 -16.15
CA ASP A 363 12.85 -13.27 -15.20
C ASP A 363 12.12 -13.59 -13.89
N ILE A 364 12.36 -14.79 -13.36
CA ILE A 364 11.85 -15.21 -12.04
C ILE A 364 12.60 -14.46 -10.93
N LYS A 365 11.90 -13.52 -10.30
CA LYS A 365 12.36 -12.68 -9.18
C LYS A 365 11.18 -12.22 -8.34
N GLY A 366 11.39 -11.83 -7.09
CA GLY A 366 10.34 -11.41 -6.17
C GLY A 366 9.47 -10.26 -6.67
N ALA A 367 9.95 -9.43 -7.61
CA ALA A 367 9.16 -8.36 -8.22
C ALA A 367 8.07 -8.87 -9.19
N ASN A 368 8.32 -10.01 -9.85
CA ASN A 368 7.45 -10.61 -10.87
C ASN A 368 6.56 -11.73 -10.31
N LEU A 369 6.65 -11.99 -9.00
CA LEU A 369 5.83 -12.96 -8.28
C LEU A 369 4.79 -12.21 -7.47
N LEU A 370 3.52 -12.27 -7.89
CA LEU A 370 2.42 -11.59 -7.23
C LEU A 370 1.75 -12.51 -6.22
N VAL A 371 1.42 -11.99 -5.03
CA VAL A 371 0.71 -12.70 -3.96
C VAL A 371 -0.71 -12.15 -3.85
N ASP A 372 -1.70 -13.03 -3.83
CA ASP A 372 -3.10 -12.66 -3.63
C ASP A 372 -3.47 -12.58 -2.12
N ALA A 373 -4.71 -12.16 -1.84
CA ALA A 373 -5.27 -12.11 -0.50
C ALA A 373 -5.19 -13.46 0.25
N ASN A 374 -5.37 -14.57 -0.48
CA ASN A 374 -5.35 -15.92 0.07
C ASN A 374 -3.93 -16.46 0.33
N GLY A 375 -2.88 -15.76 -0.10
CA GLY A 375 -1.48 -16.23 -0.02
C GLY A 375 -1.05 -17.12 -1.19
N VAL A 376 -1.83 -17.17 -2.28
CA VAL A 376 -1.47 -17.84 -3.53
C VAL A 376 -0.47 -16.96 -4.29
N VAL A 377 0.67 -17.54 -4.67
CA VAL A 377 1.67 -16.87 -5.51
C VAL A 377 1.37 -17.15 -6.98
N LYS A 378 1.49 -16.12 -7.83
CA LYS A 378 1.28 -16.14 -9.28
C LYS A 378 2.48 -15.58 -10.03
N LEU A 379 2.92 -16.30 -11.08
CA LEU A 379 3.91 -15.79 -12.05
C LEU A 379 3.30 -14.65 -12.87
N ALA A 380 4.07 -13.58 -13.11
CA ALA A 380 3.65 -12.37 -13.83
C ALA A 380 4.80 -11.73 -14.63
N ASP A 381 4.45 -10.78 -15.51
CA ASP A 381 5.33 -10.08 -16.46
C ASP A 381 6.08 -11.01 -17.43
N PHE A 382 5.36 -11.42 -18.48
CA PHE A 382 5.85 -12.39 -19.47
C PHE A 382 6.55 -11.71 -20.66
N GLY A 383 6.87 -10.41 -20.56
CA GLY A 383 7.62 -9.65 -21.58
C GLY A 383 9.03 -10.19 -21.87
N MET A 384 9.55 -11.08 -21.01
CA MET A 384 10.82 -11.79 -21.21
C MET A 384 10.65 -13.28 -21.54
N ALA A 385 9.43 -13.81 -21.56
CA ALA A 385 9.16 -15.21 -21.84
C ALA A 385 9.49 -15.61 -23.29
N LYS A 386 9.61 -16.91 -23.56
CA LYS A 386 9.78 -17.46 -24.92
C LYS A 386 9.21 -18.88 -25.00
N HIS A 387 8.53 -19.22 -26.09
CA HIS A 387 8.19 -20.60 -26.43
C HIS A 387 9.37 -21.26 -27.18
N LEU A 388 9.63 -22.54 -26.93
CA LEU A 388 10.83 -23.23 -27.41
C LEU A 388 10.62 -23.94 -28.76
N ASP A 389 10.21 -23.17 -29.77
CA ASP A 389 10.08 -23.63 -31.16
C ASP A 389 11.44 -23.72 -31.87
N GLY A 390 12.00 -24.93 -31.97
CA GLY A 390 13.16 -25.22 -32.82
C GLY A 390 14.47 -24.62 -32.31
N GLN A 391 15.13 -23.78 -33.12
CA GLN A 391 16.49 -23.26 -32.83
C GLN A 391 16.49 -22.32 -31.61
N VAL A 392 16.98 -22.83 -30.48
CA VAL A 392 17.03 -22.09 -29.21
C VAL A 392 18.25 -21.16 -29.14
N ASN A 393 18.19 -20.06 -29.90
CA ASN A 393 19.03 -18.91 -29.60
C ASN A 393 18.52 -18.27 -28.29
N LEU A 394 19.32 -18.36 -27.22
CA LEU A 394 19.12 -17.70 -25.94
C LEU A 394 19.83 -16.34 -25.95
N SER A 395 19.06 -15.28 -26.16
CA SER A 395 19.55 -13.92 -25.93
C SER A 395 19.83 -13.67 -24.46
N LEU A 396 20.88 -12.87 -24.18
CA LEU A 396 21.27 -12.37 -22.86
C LEU A 396 20.16 -11.46 -22.29
N LYS A 397 19.11 -12.07 -21.74
CA LYS A 397 17.91 -11.43 -21.20
C LYS A 397 17.55 -12.07 -19.85
N GLY A 398 17.66 -11.28 -18.78
CA GLY A 398 17.25 -11.61 -17.42
C GLY A 398 17.67 -10.51 -16.43
N SER A 399 17.27 -10.62 -15.16
CA SER A 399 17.73 -9.69 -14.10
C SER A 399 19.06 -10.14 -13.48
N PRO A 400 20.15 -9.33 -13.49
CA PRO A 400 21.52 -9.79 -13.21
C PRO A 400 21.74 -10.68 -11.99
N TYR A 401 21.17 -10.34 -10.82
CA TYR A 401 21.34 -11.10 -9.56
C TYR A 401 20.60 -12.46 -9.54
N TRP A 402 19.75 -12.73 -10.54
CA TRP A 402 18.99 -13.97 -10.70
C TRP A 402 19.40 -14.76 -11.96
N MET A 403 20.34 -14.26 -12.76
CA MET A 403 20.77 -14.92 -14.02
C MET A 403 21.59 -16.18 -13.76
N ALA A 404 21.33 -17.21 -14.57
CA ALA A 404 22.02 -18.49 -14.54
C ALA A 404 23.38 -18.41 -15.28
N PRO A 405 24.41 -19.18 -14.85
CA PRO A 405 25.76 -19.06 -15.40
C PRO A 405 25.85 -19.44 -16.89
N GLU A 406 24.99 -20.33 -17.38
CA GLU A 406 24.94 -20.71 -18.79
C GLU A 406 24.51 -19.55 -19.73
N LEU A 407 23.75 -18.56 -19.23
CA LEU A 407 23.41 -17.35 -20.01
C LEU A 407 24.62 -16.43 -20.26
N LEU A 408 25.71 -16.60 -19.50
CA LEU A 408 26.93 -15.79 -19.59
C LEU A 408 28.03 -16.46 -20.43
N GLN A 409 27.77 -17.65 -20.97
CA GLN A 409 28.74 -18.53 -21.64
C GLN A 409 28.32 -18.88 -23.08
N SER A 410 27.36 -18.14 -23.64
CA SER A 410 26.53 -18.55 -24.78
C SER A 410 27.16 -18.43 -26.17
N GLU A 411 28.50 -18.34 -26.29
CA GLU A 411 29.19 -18.34 -27.59
C GLU A 411 29.48 -19.76 -28.14
N SER A 412 29.34 -20.80 -27.31
CA SER A 412 30.04 -22.08 -27.52
C SER A 412 29.15 -23.33 -27.71
N GLN A 413 27.82 -23.23 -27.76
CA GLN A 413 26.95 -24.40 -27.95
C GLN A 413 25.83 -24.14 -28.98
N LYS A 414 25.80 -24.93 -30.06
CA LYS A 414 24.77 -24.86 -31.11
C LYS A 414 23.81 -26.06 -31.13
N ASP A 415 24.14 -27.14 -30.42
CA ASP A 415 23.45 -28.43 -30.48
C ASP A 415 22.79 -28.85 -29.15
N SER A 416 22.51 -27.87 -28.28
CA SER A 416 21.91 -28.10 -26.95
C SER A 416 20.44 -28.48 -27.05
N ASN A 417 20.03 -29.55 -26.34
CA ASN A 417 18.62 -29.92 -26.17
C ASN A 417 17.79 -28.70 -25.69
N PRO A 418 16.68 -28.34 -26.37
CA PRO A 418 15.87 -27.16 -26.01
C PRO A 418 15.42 -27.15 -24.54
N ASP A 419 15.15 -28.31 -23.95
CA ASP A 419 14.68 -28.41 -22.56
C ASP A 419 15.74 -27.96 -21.53
N LEU A 420 17.02 -27.91 -21.91
CA LEU A 420 18.09 -27.36 -21.07
C LEU A 420 17.91 -25.86 -20.80
N ALA A 421 17.22 -25.13 -21.68
CA ALA A 421 16.90 -23.73 -21.46
C ALA A 421 15.99 -23.54 -20.24
N LEU A 422 15.07 -24.47 -19.98
CA LEU A 422 14.12 -24.42 -18.86
C LEU A 422 14.83 -24.44 -17.50
N ALA A 423 16.06 -24.98 -17.43
CA ALA A 423 16.89 -24.99 -16.23
C ALA A 423 17.25 -23.58 -15.73
N VAL A 424 17.26 -22.56 -16.59
CA VAL A 424 17.57 -21.17 -16.21
C VAL A 424 16.58 -20.65 -15.15
N ASP A 425 15.28 -20.90 -15.34
CA ASP A 425 14.23 -20.48 -14.38
C ASP A 425 14.42 -21.14 -13.01
N ILE A 426 15.04 -22.33 -12.96
CA ILE A 426 15.33 -23.08 -11.72
C ILE A 426 16.47 -22.44 -10.92
N TRP A 427 17.48 -21.88 -11.60
CA TRP A 427 18.52 -21.09 -10.96
C TRP A 427 17.95 -19.76 -10.43
N SER A 428 17.15 -19.07 -11.25
CA SER A 428 16.48 -17.82 -10.85
C SER A 428 15.49 -18.02 -9.68
N LEU A 429 14.80 -19.16 -9.62
CA LEU A 429 14.04 -19.61 -8.45
C LEU A 429 14.93 -19.69 -7.20
N GLY A 430 16.10 -20.33 -7.30
CA GLY A 430 17.07 -20.40 -6.19
C GLY A 430 17.49 -19.02 -5.68
N CYS A 431 17.84 -18.10 -6.60
CA CYS A 431 18.14 -16.71 -6.23
C CYS A 431 16.93 -16.00 -5.59
N THR A 432 15.71 -16.30 -6.02
CA THR A 432 14.47 -15.74 -5.45
C THR A 432 14.15 -16.30 -4.07
N ILE A 433 14.52 -17.55 -3.77
CA ILE A 433 14.44 -18.13 -2.42
C ILE A 433 15.41 -17.40 -1.48
N ILE A 434 16.61 -17.04 -1.94
CA ILE A 434 17.54 -16.19 -1.18
C ILE A 434 16.96 -14.77 -1.00
N GLU A 435 16.38 -14.16 -2.04
CA GLU A 435 15.68 -12.87 -1.95
C GLU A 435 14.59 -12.89 -0.86
N MET A 436 13.78 -13.95 -0.82
CA MET A 436 12.75 -14.12 0.22
C MET A 436 13.34 -14.34 1.61
N MET A 437 14.36 -15.18 1.77
CA MET A 437 14.97 -15.49 3.08
C MET A 437 15.75 -14.32 3.69
N ASN A 438 16.51 -13.57 2.87
CA ASN A 438 17.40 -12.51 3.34
C ASN A 438 16.82 -11.09 3.18
N GLY A 439 15.72 -10.95 2.44
CA GLY A 439 15.13 -9.66 2.05
C GLY A 439 15.91 -8.94 0.95
N LYS A 440 16.96 -9.55 0.40
CA LYS A 440 17.82 -9.06 -0.70
C LYS A 440 18.29 -10.25 -1.56
N PRO A 441 18.43 -10.09 -2.88
CA PRO A 441 18.94 -11.15 -3.75
C PRO A 441 20.43 -11.46 -3.47
N PRO A 442 20.96 -12.57 -4.00
CA PRO A 442 22.39 -12.87 -3.98
C PRO A 442 23.23 -11.72 -4.53
N TRP A 443 24.38 -11.45 -3.89
CA TRP A 443 25.35 -10.45 -4.34
C TRP A 443 24.80 -9.02 -4.48
N SER A 444 23.72 -8.68 -3.76
CA SER A 444 23.08 -7.35 -3.74
C SER A 444 23.98 -6.17 -3.34
N GLU A 445 25.12 -6.48 -2.74
CA GLU A 445 26.19 -5.57 -2.33
C GLU A 445 27.16 -5.19 -3.46
N PHE A 446 27.09 -5.88 -4.60
CA PHE A 446 27.88 -5.63 -5.81
C PHE A 446 27.01 -4.98 -6.90
N GLU A 447 27.61 -4.22 -7.81
CA GLU A 447 26.90 -3.78 -9.02
C GLU A 447 26.70 -4.94 -10.00
N ALA A 448 25.71 -4.81 -10.90
CA ALA A 448 25.30 -5.86 -11.83
C ALA A 448 26.46 -6.54 -12.62
N PRO A 449 27.47 -5.83 -13.18
CA PRO A 449 28.59 -6.49 -13.86
C PRO A 449 29.44 -7.36 -12.92
N ALA A 450 29.67 -6.89 -11.69
CA ALA A 450 30.40 -7.65 -10.68
C ALA A 450 29.59 -8.84 -10.16
N ALA A 451 28.27 -8.70 -10.01
CA ALA A 451 27.37 -9.82 -9.69
C ALA A 451 27.35 -10.88 -10.81
N MET A 452 27.38 -10.51 -12.10
CA MET A 452 27.51 -11.47 -13.20
C MET A 452 28.90 -12.15 -13.21
N PHE A 453 29.97 -11.44 -12.89
CA PHE A 453 31.30 -12.06 -12.72
C PHE A 453 31.34 -13.04 -11.52
N LYS A 454 30.61 -12.74 -10.44
CA LYS A 454 30.37 -13.66 -9.32
C LYS A 454 29.60 -14.90 -9.77
N VAL A 455 28.49 -14.77 -10.50
CA VAL A 455 27.74 -15.90 -11.08
C VAL A 455 28.64 -16.84 -11.90
N MET A 456 29.59 -16.30 -12.68
CA MET A 456 30.51 -17.14 -13.46
C MET A 456 31.45 -17.99 -12.59
N LYS A 457 31.87 -17.52 -11.41
CA LYS A 457 32.92 -18.16 -10.59
C LYS A 457 32.45 -18.86 -9.31
N GLU A 458 31.41 -18.34 -8.67
CA GLU A 458 30.93 -18.76 -7.35
C GLU A 458 29.50 -19.33 -7.45
N THR A 459 28.98 -19.91 -6.36
CA THR A 459 27.55 -20.23 -6.22
C THR A 459 26.89 -19.22 -5.28
N PRO A 460 25.58 -18.93 -5.45
CA PRO A 460 24.89 -17.99 -4.57
C PRO A 460 24.98 -18.41 -3.08
N PRO A 461 25.26 -17.48 -2.15
CA PRO A 461 25.46 -17.81 -0.75
C PRO A 461 24.17 -18.33 -0.11
N ILE A 462 24.16 -19.61 0.25
CA ILE A 462 23.03 -20.30 0.86
C ILE A 462 22.86 -19.82 2.33
N PRO A 463 21.66 -19.32 2.74
CA PRO A 463 21.44 -18.80 4.09
C PRO A 463 21.72 -19.83 5.20
N GLU A 464 22.56 -19.46 6.16
CA GLU A 464 22.91 -20.32 7.31
C GLU A 464 21.72 -20.63 8.23
N THR A 465 20.74 -19.71 8.29
CA THR A 465 19.51 -19.83 9.09
C THR A 465 18.54 -20.90 8.58
N MET A 466 18.75 -21.44 7.38
CA MET A 466 17.82 -22.37 6.73
C MET A 466 18.07 -23.84 7.13
N SER A 467 17.01 -24.64 7.14
CA SER A 467 17.03 -26.07 7.47
C SER A 467 17.92 -26.91 6.54
N PRO A 468 18.32 -28.14 6.94
CA PRO A 468 19.04 -29.06 6.06
C PRO A 468 18.33 -29.30 4.73
N ASP A 469 17.01 -29.53 4.73
CA ASP A 469 16.23 -29.74 3.50
C ASP A 469 16.17 -28.50 2.61
N GLY A 470 16.04 -27.30 3.18
CA GLY A 470 16.08 -26.05 2.41
C GLY A 470 17.45 -25.79 1.79
N LYS A 471 18.53 -26.10 2.52
CA LYS A 471 19.90 -26.05 2.01
C LYS A 471 20.13 -27.08 0.91
N ASP A 472 19.52 -28.25 1.01
CA ASP A 472 19.50 -29.29 -0.03
C ASP A 472 18.79 -28.79 -1.31
N PHE A 473 17.59 -28.21 -1.15
CA PHE A 473 16.81 -27.64 -2.26
C PHE A 473 17.56 -26.52 -2.99
N LEU A 474 18.27 -25.63 -2.27
CA LEU A 474 19.10 -24.59 -2.91
C LEU A 474 20.32 -25.18 -3.62
N ARG A 475 20.99 -26.22 -3.09
CA ARG A 475 22.06 -26.92 -3.82
C ARG A 475 21.54 -27.51 -5.12
N CYS A 476 20.35 -28.11 -5.11
CA CYS A 476 19.67 -28.58 -6.32
C CYS A 476 19.39 -27.44 -7.32
N CYS A 477 18.96 -26.26 -6.86
CA CYS A 477 18.74 -25.10 -7.74
C CYS A 477 20.05 -24.56 -8.37
N PHE A 478 21.18 -24.66 -7.66
CA PHE A 478 22.47 -24.10 -8.08
C PHE A 478 23.44 -25.13 -8.69
N VAL A 479 22.94 -26.28 -9.16
CA VAL A 479 23.71 -27.19 -10.00
C VAL A 479 24.15 -26.46 -11.27
N ARG A 480 25.46 -26.34 -11.47
CA ARG A 480 26.04 -25.51 -12.54
C ARG A 480 25.79 -26.06 -13.94
N ASN A 481 25.84 -27.37 -14.14
CA ASN A 481 25.46 -27.99 -15.40
C ASN A 481 23.92 -27.97 -15.53
N PRO A 482 23.33 -27.27 -16.52
CA PRO A 482 21.87 -27.23 -16.69
C PRO A 482 21.27 -28.61 -17.01
N ALA A 483 22.05 -29.57 -17.51
CA ALA A 483 21.60 -30.95 -17.77
C ALA A 483 21.46 -31.81 -16.49
N GLU A 484 22.14 -31.43 -15.40
CA GLU A 484 22.06 -32.10 -14.10
C GLU A 484 21.10 -31.36 -13.13
N ARG A 485 20.66 -30.14 -13.48
CA ARG A 485 19.76 -29.32 -12.67
C ARG A 485 18.34 -29.89 -12.75
N PRO A 486 17.69 -30.25 -11.62
CA PRO A 486 16.39 -30.91 -11.64
C PRO A 486 15.28 -29.98 -12.19
N THR A 487 14.36 -30.57 -12.94
CA THR A 487 13.19 -29.85 -13.48
C THR A 487 12.26 -29.35 -12.37
N ALA A 488 11.42 -28.35 -12.66
CA ALA A 488 10.40 -27.89 -11.72
C ALA A 488 9.48 -29.03 -11.24
N SER A 489 9.14 -30.00 -12.11
CA SER A 489 8.35 -31.18 -11.75
C SER A 489 9.08 -32.10 -10.75
N MET A 490 10.40 -32.26 -10.88
CA MET A 490 11.21 -32.97 -9.89
C MET A 490 11.32 -32.19 -8.57
N LEU A 491 11.45 -30.87 -8.62
CA LEU A 491 11.50 -30.04 -7.41
C LEU A 491 10.19 -30.05 -6.62
N LEU A 492 9.02 -30.24 -7.26
CA LEU A 492 7.75 -30.47 -6.55
C LEU A 492 7.80 -31.68 -5.61
N THR A 493 8.61 -32.70 -5.91
CA THR A 493 8.68 -33.91 -5.08
C THR A 493 9.72 -33.85 -3.96
N HIS A 494 10.58 -32.82 -3.96
CA HIS A 494 11.72 -32.68 -3.04
C HIS A 494 11.30 -32.53 -1.57
N ARG A 495 12.08 -33.10 -0.64
CA ARG A 495 11.83 -33.08 0.82
C ARG A 495 11.50 -31.71 1.39
N PHE A 496 12.21 -30.65 0.99
CA PHE A 496 11.89 -29.28 1.38
C PHE A 496 10.42 -28.89 1.16
N LEU A 497 9.78 -29.38 0.10
CA LEU A 497 8.36 -29.16 -0.18
C LEU A 497 7.47 -30.30 0.34
N ASN A 498 7.99 -31.52 0.49
CA ASN A 498 7.19 -32.72 0.81
C ASN A 498 7.32 -33.28 2.24
N ASN A 499 8.21 -32.76 3.09
CA ASN A 499 8.40 -33.26 4.46
C ASN A 499 7.23 -32.92 5.38
N LEU A 500 6.21 -33.79 5.34
CA LEU A 500 5.23 -34.00 6.40
C LEU A 500 5.90 -34.82 7.51
N THR A 501 6.64 -34.17 8.42
CA THR A 501 7.14 -34.82 9.64
C THR A 501 5.96 -35.21 10.53
N HIS A 502 5.51 -36.46 10.38
CA HIS A 502 4.22 -36.94 10.86
C HIS A 502 4.17 -37.26 12.37
N GLN A 503 4.64 -36.31 13.18
CA GLN A 503 4.49 -36.34 14.64
C GLN A 503 3.91 -35.05 15.25
N ASP A 504 3.71 -33.99 14.45
CA ASP A 504 3.00 -32.78 14.93
C ASP A 504 2.16 -32.04 13.86
N VAL A 505 1.63 -32.80 12.89
CA VAL A 505 0.91 -32.29 11.71
C VAL A 505 -0.44 -31.61 12.06
N SER A 506 -0.99 -31.84 13.26
CA SER A 506 -2.20 -31.15 13.74
C SER A 506 -1.92 -29.93 14.64
N ALA A 507 -0.72 -29.78 15.21
CA ALA A 507 -0.38 -28.63 16.05
C ALA A 507 0.57 -27.65 15.33
N SER A 508 1.82 -28.01 15.01
CA SER A 508 2.83 -27.05 14.50
C SER A 508 2.57 -26.53 13.08
N THR A 509 2.16 -27.37 12.12
CA THR A 509 1.76 -26.89 10.78
C THR A 509 0.53 -25.99 10.88
N ASN A 510 -0.40 -26.33 11.77
CA ASN A 510 -1.51 -25.47 12.12
C ASN A 510 -1.04 -24.19 12.80
N LEU A 511 -0.05 -24.20 13.70
CA LEU A 511 0.35 -23.02 14.47
C LEU A 511 1.00 -21.96 13.58
N ILE A 512 1.85 -22.33 12.63
CA ILE A 512 2.52 -21.35 11.74
C ILE A 512 1.62 -20.94 10.57
N ASN A 513 0.89 -21.87 9.94
CA ASN A 513 -0.12 -21.47 8.96
C ASN A 513 -1.23 -20.64 9.65
N ARG A 514 -1.57 -20.90 10.92
CA ARG A 514 -2.42 -19.98 11.70
C ARG A 514 -1.68 -18.68 12.00
N MET A 515 -0.43 -18.62 12.42
CA MET A 515 0.21 -17.32 12.66
C MET A 515 0.19 -16.44 11.40
N THR A 516 0.49 -16.96 10.20
CA THR A 516 0.45 -16.20 8.95
C THR A 516 -0.96 -16.02 8.39
N LEU A 517 -1.77 -17.08 8.14
CA LEU A 517 -3.15 -16.92 7.66
C LEU A 517 -4.05 -16.23 8.69
N LEU A 518 -3.83 -16.36 10.00
CA LEU A 518 -4.52 -15.50 10.96
C LEU A 518 -3.94 -14.09 10.91
N VAL A 519 -2.64 -13.79 10.75
CA VAL A 519 -2.24 -12.36 10.56
C VAL A 519 -2.94 -11.76 9.33
N GLN A 520 -2.98 -12.50 8.22
CA GLN A 520 -3.57 -12.07 6.96
C GLN A 520 -5.10 -11.98 7.05
N LYS A 521 -5.79 -13.05 7.50
CA LYS A 521 -7.25 -13.03 7.75
C LYS A 521 -7.65 -12.10 8.90
N ARG A 522 -6.84 -11.87 9.94
CA ARG A 522 -7.11 -10.86 10.99
C ARG A 522 -7.09 -9.48 10.36
N ARG A 523 -6.05 -9.13 9.59
CA ARG A 523 -6.01 -7.87 8.83
C ARG A 523 -7.20 -7.77 7.87
N GLU A 524 -7.57 -8.82 7.15
CA GLU A 524 -8.67 -8.78 6.18
C GLU A 524 -10.06 -8.74 6.82
N HIS A 525 -10.35 -9.51 7.88
CA HIS A 525 -11.65 -9.45 8.57
C HIS A 525 -11.82 -8.14 9.35
N LEU A 526 -10.74 -7.63 9.94
CA LEU A 526 -10.72 -6.32 10.60
C LEU A 526 -10.88 -5.19 9.57
N ARG A 527 -10.09 -5.19 8.48
CA ARG A 527 -10.17 -4.18 7.40
C ARG A 527 -11.50 -4.24 6.66
N PHE A 528 -12.03 -5.43 6.37
CA PHE A 528 -13.36 -5.59 5.76
C PHE A 528 -14.47 -5.16 6.71
N GLY A 529 -14.40 -5.52 8.00
CA GLY A 529 -15.36 -5.07 9.01
C GLY A 529 -15.38 -3.55 9.16
N ILE A 530 -14.20 -2.91 9.20
CA ILE A 530 -14.07 -1.45 9.27
C ILE A 530 -14.50 -0.79 7.97
N TRP A 531 -14.08 -1.30 6.80
CA TRP A 531 -14.47 -0.76 5.50
C TRP A 531 -15.98 -0.87 5.26
N SER A 532 -16.59 -2.01 5.61
CA SER A 532 -18.04 -2.21 5.53
C SER A 532 -18.79 -1.36 6.55
N ALA A 533 -18.22 -1.06 7.72
CA ALA A 533 -18.79 -0.09 8.65
C ALA A 533 -18.65 1.35 8.12
N MET A 534 -17.50 1.72 7.55
CA MET A 534 -17.25 3.04 6.95
C MET A 534 -18.14 3.32 5.74
N ALA A 535 -18.54 2.29 4.99
CA ALA A 535 -19.51 2.40 3.90
C ALA A 535 -20.93 2.75 4.39
N ASN A 536 -21.28 2.40 5.63
CA ASN A 536 -22.56 2.73 6.26
C ASN A 536 -22.50 3.97 7.17
N ASP A 537 -21.34 4.25 7.78
CA ASP A 537 -21.08 5.36 8.69
C ASP A 537 -19.63 5.86 8.54
N THR A 538 -19.45 6.94 7.78
CA THR A 538 -18.12 7.56 7.57
C THR A 538 -17.48 8.07 8.86
N ARG A 539 -18.26 8.34 9.93
CA ARG A 539 -17.74 8.81 11.22
C ARG A 539 -17.05 7.71 12.02
N ILE A 540 -17.22 6.44 11.66
CA ILE A 540 -16.66 5.33 12.43
C ILE A 540 -15.13 5.34 12.44
N ALA A 541 -14.48 5.88 11.39
CA ALA A 541 -13.02 6.00 11.33
C ALA A 541 -12.46 6.90 12.44
N ALA A 542 -12.98 8.13 12.54
CA ALA A 542 -12.65 9.06 13.63
C ALA A 542 -13.04 8.50 15.00
N SER A 543 -14.14 7.75 15.07
CA SER A 543 -14.62 7.13 16.31
C SER A 543 -13.65 6.06 16.85
N LEU A 544 -13.14 5.19 15.98
CA LEU A 544 -12.17 4.15 16.33
C LEU A 544 -10.81 4.76 16.72
N LEU A 545 -10.39 5.81 16.02
CA LEU A 545 -9.18 6.56 16.35
C LEU A 545 -9.27 7.21 17.74
N ARG A 546 -10.37 7.92 18.03
CA ARG A 546 -10.65 8.50 19.35
C ARG A 546 -10.71 7.42 20.44
N LEU A 547 -11.38 6.30 20.18
CA LEU A 547 -11.51 5.21 21.15
C LEU A 547 -10.14 4.61 21.53
N HIS A 548 -9.21 4.49 20.58
CA HIS A 548 -7.85 4.05 20.86
C HIS A 548 -7.02 5.09 21.65
N PHE A 549 -7.17 6.38 21.36
CA PHE A 549 -6.56 7.45 22.16
C PHE A 549 -7.07 7.44 23.61
N HIS A 550 -8.37 7.29 23.81
CA HIS A 550 -8.99 7.25 25.14
C HIS A 550 -8.52 6.06 25.98
N ASP A 551 -8.36 4.88 25.36
CA ASP A 551 -7.74 3.70 25.98
C ASP A 551 -6.31 4.02 26.47
N CYS A 552 -5.45 4.43 25.53
CA CYS A 552 -4.02 4.62 25.78
C CYS A 552 -3.68 5.78 26.73
N ILE A 553 -4.53 6.81 26.84
CA ILE A 553 -4.29 7.95 27.74
C ILE A 553 -4.85 7.72 29.15
N SER A 554 -5.87 6.88 29.32
CA SER A 554 -6.48 6.55 30.62
C SER A 554 -5.51 5.77 31.52
N ASN A 555 -5.60 4.43 31.55
CA ASN A 555 -4.60 3.58 32.22
C ASN A 555 -3.39 3.24 31.32
N GLY A 556 -3.55 3.33 30.00
CA GLY A 556 -2.61 2.76 29.02
C GLY A 556 -3.35 1.85 28.04
N CYS A 557 -2.66 1.42 26.98
CA CYS A 557 -3.25 0.58 25.95
C CYS A 557 -3.41 -0.86 26.47
N GLU A 558 -4.44 -1.09 27.30
CA GLU A 558 -4.86 -2.39 27.86
C GLU A 558 -6.31 -2.75 27.46
N GLY A 559 -7.00 -1.91 26.69
CA GLY A 559 -8.39 -2.13 26.31
C GLY A 559 -9.39 -1.95 27.47
N SER A 560 -9.05 -1.19 28.51
CA SER A 560 -9.89 -0.99 29.69
C SER A 560 -11.18 -0.24 29.33
N VAL A 561 -11.09 0.74 28.41
CA VAL A 561 -12.22 1.53 27.89
C VAL A 561 -13.31 0.68 27.24
N LEU A 562 -13.00 -0.57 26.87
CA LEU A 562 -13.94 -1.48 26.23
C LEU A 562 -14.85 -2.22 27.23
N LEU A 563 -14.50 -2.30 28.53
CA LEU A 563 -15.25 -3.03 29.54
C LEU A 563 -16.59 -2.37 29.89
N ASP A 564 -17.62 -3.16 30.14
CA ASP A 564 -18.86 -2.73 30.81
C ASP A 564 -18.66 -2.67 32.34
N GLU A 565 -19.62 -2.08 33.06
CA GLU A 565 -19.60 -1.99 34.52
C GLU A 565 -19.78 -3.37 35.19
N THR A 566 -19.14 -3.53 36.35
CA THR A 566 -19.22 -4.73 37.19
C THR A 566 -19.39 -4.35 38.65
N SER A 567 -19.63 -5.34 39.53
CA SER A 567 -19.69 -5.11 40.98
C SER A 567 -18.34 -4.74 41.63
N SER A 568 -17.22 -4.78 40.88
CA SER A 568 -15.89 -4.43 41.38
C SER A 568 -15.26 -3.19 40.72
N PHE A 569 -15.80 -2.72 39.58
CA PHE A 569 -15.39 -1.46 38.94
C PHE A 569 -16.49 -0.90 38.03
N SER A 570 -16.64 0.44 38.04
CA SER A 570 -17.47 1.16 37.08
C SER A 570 -16.78 1.30 35.71
N SER A 571 -17.57 1.34 34.65
CA SER A 571 -17.05 1.44 33.29
C SER A 571 -16.42 2.82 33.00
N GLU A 572 -15.31 2.82 32.29
CA GLU A 572 -14.77 4.06 31.70
C GLU A 572 -15.71 4.68 30.64
N LYS A 573 -16.67 3.92 30.10
CA LYS A 573 -17.67 4.42 29.14
C LYS A 573 -18.55 5.53 29.73
N ASP A 574 -18.74 5.52 31.05
CA ASP A 574 -19.53 6.50 31.80
C ASP A 574 -18.71 7.68 32.35
N ALA A 575 -17.38 7.68 32.14
CA ALA A 575 -16.54 8.86 32.41
C ALA A 575 -16.98 10.05 31.54
N ASN A 576 -16.83 11.28 32.04
CA ASN A 576 -17.27 12.51 31.38
C ASN A 576 -16.81 12.66 29.91
N PRO A 577 -15.55 12.34 29.50
CA PRO A 577 -15.14 12.45 28.10
C PRO A 577 -15.62 11.28 27.20
N ASN A 578 -16.18 10.22 27.79
CA ASN A 578 -16.68 9.03 27.09
C ASN A 578 -18.21 9.00 26.99
N ARG A 579 -18.92 9.35 28.07
CA ARG A 579 -20.37 9.26 28.18
C ARG A 579 -21.04 10.10 27.08
N ASN A 580 -22.00 9.49 26.37
CA ASN A 580 -22.70 10.09 25.22
C ASN A 580 -21.76 10.63 24.11
N SER A 581 -20.52 10.16 24.00
CA SER A 581 -19.49 10.73 23.11
C SER A 581 -18.60 9.68 22.45
N ALA A 582 -18.02 8.77 23.23
CA ALA A 582 -17.29 7.61 22.71
C ALA A 582 -18.27 6.62 22.03
N ARG A 583 -17.85 6.04 20.91
CA ARG A 583 -18.68 5.14 20.09
C ARG A 583 -17.82 4.18 19.27
N GLY A 584 -18.46 3.12 18.77
CA GLY A 584 -17.80 2.07 17.98
C GLY A 584 -17.59 0.75 18.74
N PHE A 585 -17.93 0.68 20.03
CA PHE A 585 -17.85 -0.53 20.87
C PHE A 585 -18.45 -1.77 20.19
N GLY A 586 -19.70 -1.70 19.73
CA GLY A 586 -20.37 -2.81 19.04
C GLY A 586 -19.71 -3.24 17.71
N LEU A 587 -18.93 -2.37 17.06
CA LEU A 587 -18.09 -2.75 15.92
C LEU A 587 -16.84 -3.50 16.39
N ILE A 588 -16.19 -3.05 17.46
CA ILE A 588 -15.07 -3.78 18.08
C ILE A 588 -15.54 -5.18 18.53
N ASP A 589 -16.70 -5.31 19.16
CA ASP A 589 -17.28 -6.62 19.52
C ASP A 589 -17.68 -7.46 18.30
N THR A 590 -18.18 -6.85 17.22
CA THR A 590 -18.48 -7.56 15.96
C THR A 590 -17.20 -8.07 15.29
N ILE A 591 -16.14 -7.24 15.23
CA ILE A 591 -14.82 -7.63 14.74
C ILE A 591 -14.25 -8.73 15.63
N LYS A 592 -14.32 -8.60 16.96
CA LYS A 592 -13.88 -9.61 17.92
C LYS A 592 -14.60 -10.94 17.73
N ALA A 593 -15.93 -10.95 17.62
CA ALA A 593 -16.70 -12.17 17.39
C ALA A 593 -16.33 -12.85 16.06
N ASN A 594 -15.97 -12.10 15.02
CA ASN A 594 -15.51 -12.66 13.75
C ASN A 594 -14.03 -13.10 13.80
N VAL A 595 -13.19 -12.39 14.54
CA VAL A 595 -11.81 -12.79 14.83
C VAL A 595 -11.80 -14.08 15.63
N GLU A 596 -12.60 -14.23 16.69
CA GLU A 596 -12.66 -15.45 17.51
C GLU A 596 -13.15 -16.68 16.73
N LYS A 597 -14.11 -16.53 15.80
CA LYS A 597 -14.52 -17.64 14.91
C LYS A 597 -13.37 -18.20 14.07
N ALA A 598 -12.37 -17.38 13.74
CA ALA A 598 -11.17 -17.80 12.98
C ALA A 598 -9.95 -18.07 13.89
N CYS A 599 -9.86 -17.36 15.02
CA CYS A 599 -8.68 -17.19 15.86
C CYS A 599 -8.99 -17.41 17.37
N PRO A 600 -9.63 -18.51 17.82
CA PRO A 600 -10.08 -18.63 19.21
C PRO A 600 -9.00 -18.32 20.24
N LYS A 601 -9.31 -17.45 21.21
CA LYS A 601 -8.44 -17.02 22.32
C LYS A 601 -7.05 -16.51 21.91
N THR A 602 -6.91 -16.01 20.67
CA THR A 602 -5.59 -15.69 20.06
C THR A 602 -5.30 -14.18 19.93
N VAL A 603 -6.30 -13.30 20.05
CA VAL A 603 -6.12 -11.85 19.82
C VAL A 603 -6.77 -11.03 20.92
N SER A 604 -6.03 -10.16 21.59
CA SER A 604 -6.60 -9.23 22.56
C SER A 604 -7.53 -8.22 21.87
N CYS A 605 -8.49 -7.71 22.63
CA CYS A 605 -9.31 -6.59 22.17
C CYS A 605 -8.50 -5.30 22.04
N THR A 606 -7.45 -5.15 22.87
CA THR A 606 -6.43 -4.11 22.77
C THR A 606 -5.75 -4.05 21.40
N ASP A 607 -5.26 -5.18 20.88
CA ASP A 607 -4.64 -5.23 19.55
C ASP A 607 -5.67 -5.04 18.44
N ILE A 608 -6.92 -5.49 18.61
CA ILE A 608 -8.01 -5.21 17.67
C ILE A 608 -8.29 -3.70 17.59
N LEU A 609 -8.41 -3.01 18.73
CA LEU A 609 -8.64 -1.55 18.78
C LEU A 609 -7.46 -0.78 18.16
N THR A 610 -6.22 -1.17 18.50
CA THR A 610 -4.99 -0.58 17.96
C THR A 610 -4.88 -0.76 16.44
N LEU A 611 -5.16 -1.97 15.94
CA LEU A 611 -5.20 -2.27 14.50
C LEU A 611 -6.33 -1.53 13.78
N ALA A 612 -7.46 -1.33 14.46
CA ALA A 612 -8.65 -0.66 13.91
C ALA A 612 -8.44 0.84 13.73
N ALA A 613 -7.80 1.51 14.70
CA ALA A 613 -7.42 2.92 14.57
C ALA A 613 -6.48 3.17 13.36
N ARG A 614 -5.51 2.27 13.12
CA ARG A 614 -4.64 2.36 11.92
C ARG A 614 -5.41 2.12 10.62
N GLU A 615 -6.25 1.08 10.52
CA GLU A 615 -7.05 0.89 9.30
C GLU A 615 -8.00 2.05 9.05
N ALA A 616 -8.65 2.59 10.09
CA ALA A 616 -9.50 3.76 10.00
C ALA A 616 -8.78 4.95 9.34
N VAL A 617 -7.63 5.37 9.88
CA VAL A 617 -6.83 6.48 9.34
C VAL A 617 -6.39 6.21 7.90
N PHE A 618 -5.86 5.01 7.61
CA PHE A 618 -5.40 4.65 6.28
C PHE A 618 -6.53 4.59 5.24
N LEU A 619 -7.72 4.11 5.62
CA LEU A 619 -8.90 4.08 4.76
C LEU A 619 -9.49 5.48 4.51
N THR A 620 -9.32 6.43 5.44
CA THR A 620 -9.62 7.86 5.21
C THR A 620 -8.53 8.62 4.45
N GLY A 621 -7.46 7.94 3.97
CA GLY A 621 -6.40 8.52 3.15
C GLY A 621 -5.16 9.03 3.91
N GLY A 622 -5.10 8.78 5.22
CA GLY A 622 -3.95 9.11 6.06
C GLY A 622 -2.78 8.12 5.93
N PRO A 623 -1.73 8.29 6.77
CA PRO A 623 -0.54 7.43 6.73
C PRO A 623 -0.86 5.97 7.06
N TYR A 624 -0.03 5.06 6.54
CA TYR A 624 0.11 3.70 7.09
C TYR A 624 1.36 3.64 7.97
N TRP A 625 1.24 3.03 9.15
CA TRP A 625 2.38 2.74 10.02
C TRP A 625 2.36 1.28 10.49
N SER A 626 3.56 0.74 10.70
CA SER A 626 3.74 -0.60 11.27
C SER A 626 3.47 -0.56 12.77
N LEU A 627 2.69 -1.54 13.25
CA LEU A 627 2.35 -1.72 14.65
C LEU A 627 2.96 -3.03 15.15
N ALA A 628 3.65 -2.97 16.30
CA ALA A 628 3.88 -4.16 17.11
C ALA A 628 2.54 -4.70 17.63
N LEU A 629 2.46 -6.02 17.83
CA LEU A 629 1.31 -6.76 18.36
C LEU A 629 1.77 -7.72 19.45
N GLY A 630 0.83 -8.27 20.20
CA GLY A 630 1.10 -9.04 21.43
C GLY A 630 0.68 -8.30 22.70
N ARG A 631 -0.10 -7.23 22.60
CA ARG A 631 -0.74 -6.61 23.78
C ARG A 631 -1.74 -7.57 24.38
N ARG A 632 -1.94 -7.47 25.69
CA ARG A 632 -2.95 -8.22 26.43
C ARG A 632 -4.01 -7.27 26.95
N ASP A 633 -5.17 -7.86 27.24
CA ASP A 633 -6.32 -7.16 27.79
C ASP A 633 -6.17 -6.98 29.31
N GLY A 634 -6.57 -5.82 29.81
CA GLY A 634 -6.70 -5.51 31.23
C GLY A 634 -7.73 -6.38 31.95
N LEU A 635 -7.74 -6.27 33.28
CA LEU A 635 -8.66 -6.98 34.17
C LEU A 635 -9.70 -6.06 34.84
N THR A 636 -9.57 -4.74 34.68
CA THR A 636 -10.34 -3.69 35.35
C THR A 636 -10.49 -2.47 34.46
N ALA A 637 -11.51 -1.65 34.70
CA ALA A 637 -11.61 -0.29 34.15
C ALA A 637 -11.41 0.77 35.24
N ASN A 638 -10.91 1.96 34.88
CA ASN A 638 -10.62 3.05 35.80
C ASN A 638 -11.33 4.34 35.39
N ILE A 639 -12.61 4.47 35.76
CA ILE A 639 -13.42 5.67 35.49
C ILE A 639 -12.79 6.96 36.05
N THR A 640 -11.97 6.88 37.11
CA THR A 640 -11.26 8.03 37.66
C THR A 640 -10.14 8.50 36.73
N ALA A 641 -9.25 7.60 36.27
CA ALA A 641 -8.20 7.95 35.30
C ALA A 641 -8.79 8.47 33.98
N ALA A 642 -9.88 7.87 33.49
CA ALA A 642 -10.57 8.38 32.30
C ALA A 642 -11.16 9.79 32.50
N ASN A 643 -11.48 10.21 33.73
CA ASN A 643 -11.92 11.57 34.04
C ASN A 643 -10.76 12.55 34.29
N THR A 644 -9.63 12.09 34.83
CA THR A 644 -8.48 12.96 35.16
C THR A 644 -7.49 13.12 34.02
N ASP A 645 -7.16 12.04 33.30
CA ASP A 645 -5.96 11.98 32.46
C ASP A 645 -6.27 12.28 30.99
N ILE A 646 -7.52 12.07 30.56
CA ILE A 646 -7.98 12.45 29.22
C ILE A 646 -8.12 14.00 29.16
N PRO A 647 -7.57 14.68 28.15
CA PRO A 647 -7.69 16.14 28.03
C PRO A 647 -9.10 16.61 27.68
N SER A 648 -9.53 17.69 28.33
CA SER A 648 -10.75 18.45 28.03
C SER A 648 -10.52 19.47 26.91
N PRO A 649 -11.51 19.72 26.04
CA PRO A 649 -11.43 20.78 25.01
C PRO A 649 -11.37 22.21 25.58
N PHE A 650 -11.58 22.35 26.90
CA PHE A 650 -11.53 23.62 27.64
C PHE A 650 -10.23 23.80 28.44
N GLU A 651 -9.30 22.84 28.43
CA GLU A 651 -8.03 22.96 29.15
C GLU A 651 -7.02 23.85 28.43
N PRO A 652 -6.18 24.60 29.17
CA PRO A 652 -5.05 25.31 28.58
C PRO A 652 -4.00 24.33 28.05
N LEU A 653 -3.24 24.75 27.03
CA LEU A 653 -2.21 23.93 26.37
C LEU A 653 -1.20 23.31 27.34
N GLU A 654 -0.88 23.99 28.44
CA GLU A 654 0.02 23.49 29.50
C GLU A 654 -0.54 22.21 30.16
N ASN A 655 -1.81 22.21 30.57
CA ASN A 655 -2.45 21.04 31.18
C ASN A 655 -2.55 19.86 30.19
N ILE A 656 -2.91 20.15 28.93
CA ILE A 656 -2.93 19.16 27.85
C ILE A 656 -1.53 18.55 27.66
N THR A 657 -0.49 19.40 27.65
CA THR A 657 0.91 18.96 27.53
C THR A 657 1.36 18.13 28.73
N ALA A 658 0.98 18.51 29.95
CA ALA A 658 1.28 17.76 31.16
C ALA A 658 0.65 16.35 31.14
N LYS A 659 -0.62 16.25 30.70
CA LYS A 659 -1.32 14.97 30.52
C LYS A 659 -0.60 14.06 29.53
N PHE A 660 -0.23 14.55 28.35
CA PHE A 660 0.58 13.80 27.37
C PHE A 660 1.95 13.39 27.94
N THR A 661 2.64 14.32 28.62
CA THR A 661 3.98 14.09 29.20
C THR A 661 3.94 12.99 30.27
N SER A 662 2.87 12.92 31.08
CA SER A 662 2.66 11.86 32.07
C SER A 662 2.59 10.45 31.47
N LYS A 663 2.26 10.35 30.18
CA LYS A 663 2.17 9.11 29.40
C LYS A 663 3.42 8.87 28.53
N GLY A 664 4.46 9.71 28.67
CA GLY A 664 5.69 9.61 27.87
C GLY A 664 5.58 10.18 26.46
N LEU A 665 4.54 10.98 26.17
CA LEU A 665 4.34 11.66 24.89
C LEU A 665 4.83 13.12 24.99
N ASP A 666 5.62 13.55 24.02
CA ASP A 666 6.28 14.87 24.04
C ASP A 666 5.41 15.99 23.43
N LEU A 667 5.88 17.25 23.52
CA LEU A 667 5.17 18.42 22.98
C LEU A 667 4.89 18.33 21.47
N LYS A 668 5.72 17.59 20.71
CA LYS A 668 5.47 17.34 19.30
C LYS A 668 4.36 16.31 19.12
N ASP A 669 4.31 15.28 19.96
CA ASP A 669 3.19 14.32 19.96
C ASP A 669 1.85 15.00 20.29
N VAL A 670 1.82 16.02 21.17
CA VAL A 670 0.62 16.85 21.41
C VAL A 670 0.11 17.45 20.11
N VAL A 671 0.91 18.29 19.44
CA VAL A 671 0.50 18.97 18.19
C VAL A 671 0.18 17.97 17.08
N THR A 672 0.94 16.87 17.01
CA THR A 672 0.78 15.86 15.97
C THR A 672 -0.49 15.05 16.16
N LEU A 673 -0.77 14.55 17.38
CA LEU A 673 -1.94 13.71 17.64
C LEU A 673 -3.24 14.51 17.67
N SER A 674 -3.22 15.79 18.05
CA SER A 674 -4.35 16.71 17.82
C SER A 674 -4.75 16.80 16.34
N GLY A 675 -3.81 16.55 15.42
CA GLY A 675 -4.08 16.38 13.99
C GLY A 675 -5.13 15.31 13.65
N ALA A 676 -5.46 14.40 14.57
CA ALA A 676 -6.59 13.48 14.45
C ALA A 676 -7.94 14.18 14.22
N HIS A 677 -8.09 15.43 14.67
CA HIS A 677 -9.29 16.24 14.47
C HIS A 677 -9.51 16.69 13.00
N THR A 678 -8.62 16.33 12.06
CA THR A 678 -8.89 16.40 10.61
C THR A 678 -10.10 15.56 10.17
N ILE A 679 -10.57 14.61 10.99
CA ILE A 679 -11.78 13.83 10.75
C ILE A 679 -12.65 13.76 12.00
N GLY A 680 -13.97 13.64 11.78
CA GLY A 680 -14.92 13.46 12.87
C GLY A 680 -15.68 14.72 13.25
N PHE A 681 -16.35 14.67 14.40
CA PHE A 681 -17.37 15.63 14.81
C PHE A 681 -17.29 15.91 16.31
N ALA A 682 -17.44 17.17 16.68
CA ALA A 682 -17.68 17.64 18.04
C ALA A 682 -19.18 17.80 18.32
N GLN A 683 -19.57 17.76 19.60
CA GLN A 683 -20.90 18.14 20.07
C GLN A 683 -20.88 19.62 20.49
N CYS A 684 -21.92 20.39 20.21
CA CYS A 684 -21.95 21.84 20.46
C CYS A 684 -21.48 22.25 21.86
N PHE A 685 -21.81 21.49 22.92
CA PHE A 685 -21.36 21.81 24.28
C PHE A 685 -19.83 21.94 24.41
N THR A 686 -19.05 21.21 23.61
CA THR A 686 -17.58 21.19 23.70
C THR A 686 -16.89 22.44 23.17
N PHE A 687 -17.64 23.37 22.55
CA PHE A 687 -17.12 24.67 22.07
C PHE A 687 -18.09 25.84 22.24
N LYS A 688 -19.35 25.62 22.65
CA LYS A 688 -20.34 26.66 22.98
C LYS A 688 -19.83 27.83 23.84
N PRO A 689 -18.96 27.64 24.86
CA PRO A 689 -18.37 28.77 25.59
C PRO A 689 -17.69 29.78 24.65
N ARG A 690 -16.97 29.32 23.62
CA ARG A 690 -16.32 30.18 22.60
C ARG A 690 -17.31 30.89 21.67
N LEU A 691 -18.59 30.49 21.65
CA LEU A 691 -19.62 31.12 20.81
C LEU A 691 -20.41 32.20 21.54
N PHE A 692 -20.44 32.21 22.88
CA PHE A 692 -21.36 33.06 23.65
C PHE A 692 -20.81 33.66 24.96
N ASN A 693 -19.78 33.07 25.57
CA ASN A 693 -19.27 33.51 26.87
C ASN A 693 -17.80 33.08 27.07
N PHE A 694 -16.92 33.49 26.18
CA PHE A 694 -15.50 33.17 26.24
C PHE A 694 -14.86 33.85 27.46
N ASP A 695 -14.15 33.10 28.29
CA ASP A 695 -13.52 33.54 29.55
C ASP A 695 -14.42 34.43 30.45
N GLY A 696 -15.73 34.19 30.45
CA GLY A 696 -16.70 34.93 31.26
C GLY A 696 -17.06 36.33 30.73
N SER A 697 -16.62 36.69 29.53
CA SER A 697 -16.82 38.02 28.92
C SER A 697 -18.25 38.34 28.47
N GLY A 698 -19.13 37.34 28.39
CA GLY A 698 -20.45 37.47 27.73
C GLY A 698 -20.39 37.64 26.20
N ALA A 699 -19.23 37.38 25.59
CA ALA A 699 -18.99 37.52 24.14
C ALA A 699 -18.41 36.24 23.52
N PRO A 700 -18.41 36.10 22.18
CA PRO A 700 -17.66 35.06 21.48
C PRO A 700 -16.14 35.23 21.66
N ASP A 701 -15.39 34.15 21.41
CA ASP A 701 -13.92 34.13 21.42
C ASP A 701 -13.35 35.04 20.31
N PRO A 702 -12.52 36.05 20.64
CA PRO A 702 -11.93 36.96 19.65
C PRO A 702 -10.88 36.28 18.73
N GLN A 703 -10.43 35.06 19.05
CA GLN A 703 -9.57 34.23 18.19
C GLN A 703 -10.34 33.29 17.27
N LEU A 704 -11.68 33.26 17.31
CA LEU A 704 -12.51 32.50 16.39
C LEU A 704 -12.92 33.40 15.21
N ASP A 705 -12.82 32.92 13.97
CA ASP A 705 -13.30 33.66 12.80
C ASP A 705 -14.78 34.04 12.96
N SER A 706 -15.13 35.30 12.69
CA SER A 706 -16.46 35.84 12.99
C SER A 706 -17.55 35.32 12.06
N SER A 707 -17.20 34.93 10.83
CA SER A 707 -18.12 34.27 9.89
C SER A 707 -18.41 32.83 10.32
N LEU A 708 -17.35 32.09 10.69
CA LEU A 708 -17.47 30.76 11.27
C LEU A 708 -18.25 30.79 12.59
N ALA A 709 -17.96 31.73 13.50
CA ALA A 709 -18.69 31.88 14.76
C ALA A 709 -20.20 32.09 14.51
N SER A 710 -20.57 32.99 13.59
CA SER A 710 -21.97 33.24 13.21
C SER A 710 -22.66 31.99 12.62
N SER A 711 -21.94 31.23 11.79
CA SER A 711 -22.40 29.96 11.24
C SER A 711 -22.60 28.89 12.34
N LEU A 712 -21.62 28.75 13.24
CA LEU A 712 -21.68 27.84 14.37
C LEU A 712 -22.79 28.19 15.35
N GLN A 713 -23.03 29.47 15.66
CA GLN A 713 -24.16 29.93 16.48
C GLN A 713 -25.53 29.54 15.88
N THR A 714 -25.63 29.36 14.55
CA THR A 714 -26.85 28.93 13.88
C THR A 714 -27.11 27.42 14.06
N VAL A 715 -26.06 26.60 14.12
CA VAL A 715 -26.15 25.14 14.37
C VAL A 715 -26.19 24.81 15.87
N CYS A 716 -25.52 25.64 16.67
CA CYS A 716 -25.34 25.53 18.11
C CYS A 716 -25.92 26.78 18.83
N PRO A 717 -27.23 27.06 18.76
CA PRO A 717 -27.83 28.19 19.47
C PRO A 717 -27.63 28.04 20.99
N ASN A 718 -27.64 29.15 21.74
CA ASN A 718 -27.42 29.17 23.19
C ASN A 718 -28.64 28.63 23.98
N GLN A 719 -28.90 27.33 23.82
CA GLN A 719 -30.01 26.57 24.38
C GLN A 719 -29.54 25.13 24.65
N ASP A 720 -29.80 24.57 25.83
CA ASP A 720 -29.30 23.26 26.27
C ASP A 720 -29.69 22.13 25.30
N ASN A 721 -30.87 22.23 24.68
CA ASN A 721 -31.38 21.27 23.69
C ASN A 721 -30.49 21.11 22.44
N SER A 722 -29.58 22.04 22.17
CA SER A 722 -28.64 21.98 21.04
C SER A 722 -27.26 21.45 21.44
N ASP A 723 -27.00 21.14 22.71
CA ASP A 723 -25.69 20.67 23.19
C ASP A 723 -25.19 19.43 22.45
N THR A 724 -26.11 18.55 22.05
CA THR A 724 -25.84 17.29 21.34
C THR A 724 -25.80 17.44 19.81
N ASN A 725 -26.09 18.63 19.26
CA ASN A 725 -25.94 18.89 17.83
C ASN A 725 -24.47 18.72 17.42
N LEU A 726 -24.25 18.19 16.23
CA LEU A 726 -22.94 17.74 15.76
C LEU A 726 -22.37 18.67 14.68
N VAL A 727 -21.15 19.14 14.91
CA VAL A 727 -20.38 19.97 13.97
C VAL A 727 -19.10 19.21 13.58
N PRO A 728 -18.73 19.17 12.28
CA PRO A 728 -17.48 18.52 11.86
C PRO A 728 -16.26 19.28 12.41
N LEU A 729 -15.27 18.55 12.93
CA LEU A 729 -14.02 19.14 13.43
C LEU A 729 -13.19 19.79 12.30
N ASP A 730 -13.31 19.26 11.09
CA ASP A 730 -12.85 19.88 9.85
C ASP A 730 -14.04 20.01 8.87
N SER A 731 -14.54 21.22 8.68
CA SER A 731 -15.66 21.52 7.77
C SER A 731 -15.27 21.50 6.29
N VAL A 732 -13.99 21.53 5.96
CA VAL A 732 -13.47 21.50 4.58
C VAL A 732 -13.29 20.07 4.10
N THR A 733 -12.86 19.17 4.99
CA THR A 733 -12.43 17.81 4.63
C THR A 733 -12.98 16.68 5.49
N THR A 734 -13.92 16.95 6.40
CA THR A 734 -14.79 16.09 7.28
C THR A 734 -14.53 14.57 7.41
N ALA A 735 -14.38 13.84 6.29
CA ALA A 735 -14.22 12.39 6.23
C ALA A 735 -12.87 11.92 5.65
N LYS A 736 -11.94 12.84 5.36
CA LYS A 736 -10.61 12.58 4.79
C LYS A 736 -9.52 13.00 5.78
N PHE A 737 -8.56 12.12 6.00
CA PHE A 737 -7.45 12.38 6.90
C PHE A 737 -6.31 13.05 6.13
N ASP A 738 -6.11 14.36 6.36
CA ASP A 738 -5.00 15.12 5.77
C ASP A 738 -4.59 16.30 6.67
N ASN A 739 -3.96 17.34 6.09
CA ASN A 739 -3.39 18.46 6.84
C ASN A 739 -4.27 19.73 6.87
N ILE A 740 -5.53 19.68 6.44
CA ILE A 740 -6.41 20.85 6.41
C ILE A 740 -6.77 21.33 7.82
N TYR A 741 -6.87 20.45 8.83
CA TYR A 741 -6.96 20.81 10.26
C TYR A 741 -5.98 21.95 10.66
N TYR A 742 -4.70 21.82 10.31
CA TYR A 742 -3.69 22.83 10.64
C TYR A 742 -3.86 24.14 9.84
N LYS A 743 -4.48 24.09 8.65
CA LYS A 743 -4.85 25.31 7.89
C LYS A 743 -6.05 25.99 8.52
N ASN A 744 -7.02 25.23 9.04
CA ASN A 744 -8.15 25.77 9.76
C ASN A 744 -7.68 26.52 11.01
N ILE A 745 -6.76 25.95 11.80
CA ILE A 745 -6.15 26.65 12.97
C ILE A 745 -5.45 27.96 12.57
N LEU A 746 -4.66 27.97 11.48
CA LEU A 746 -4.01 29.20 10.99
C LEU A 746 -4.99 30.25 10.47
N ASN A 747 -6.18 29.82 10.07
CA ASN A 747 -7.28 30.68 9.64
C ASN A 747 -8.28 30.96 10.78
N ASN A 748 -7.85 30.88 12.06
CA ASN A 748 -8.69 31.11 13.24
C ASN A 748 -10.00 30.28 13.25
N SER A 749 -9.95 29.10 12.63
CA SER A 749 -11.10 28.24 12.33
C SER A 749 -11.02 26.86 13.00
N GLY A 750 -10.13 26.66 13.97
CA GLY A 750 -10.18 25.50 14.86
C GLY A 750 -11.35 25.65 15.83
N ILE A 751 -12.24 24.64 15.93
CA ILE A 751 -13.51 24.81 16.66
C ILE A 751 -13.38 24.59 18.18
N LEU A 752 -12.54 23.66 18.64
CA LEU A 752 -12.31 23.46 20.07
C LEU A 752 -11.31 24.49 20.60
N GLY A 753 -11.43 24.86 21.89
CA GLY A 753 -10.45 25.74 22.55
C GLY A 753 -9.04 25.15 22.50
N SER A 754 -8.94 23.85 22.80
CA SER A 754 -7.73 23.06 22.67
C SER A 754 -7.08 23.06 21.28
N ASP A 755 -7.85 23.23 20.19
CA ASP A 755 -7.30 23.27 18.82
C ASP A 755 -6.63 24.62 18.54
N GLN A 756 -7.35 25.72 18.83
CA GLN A 756 -6.83 27.07 18.59
C GLN A 756 -5.70 27.41 19.57
N ALA A 757 -5.72 26.84 20.79
CA ALA A 757 -4.66 26.94 21.78
C ALA A 757 -3.30 26.41 21.29
N LEU A 758 -3.23 25.57 20.25
CA LEU A 758 -1.96 25.16 19.64
C LEU A 758 -1.16 26.33 19.03
N MET A 759 -1.78 27.52 18.88
CA MET A 759 -1.10 28.75 18.43
C MET A 759 -0.59 29.65 19.57
N SER A 760 -0.85 29.32 20.85
CA SER A 760 -0.46 30.19 21.98
C SER A 760 1.01 30.05 22.41
N ASP A 761 1.64 28.89 22.15
CA ASP A 761 3.08 28.67 22.33
C ASP A 761 3.81 28.73 20.98
N ASN A 762 4.92 29.46 20.91
CA ASN A 762 5.66 29.67 19.66
C ASN A 762 6.23 28.37 19.06
N ARG A 763 6.53 27.35 19.89
CA ARG A 763 7.03 26.04 19.47
C ARG A 763 5.91 25.24 18.81
N THR A 764 4.72 25.22 19.42
CA THR A 764 3.56 24.52 18.85
C THR A 764 3.02 25.24 17.61
N ALA A 765 2.97 26.57 17.62
CA ALA A 765 2.64 27.38 16.45
C ALA A 765 3.60 27.10 15.27
N THR A 766 4.91 26.98 15.53
CA THR A 766 5.90 26.59 14.52
C THR A 766 5.62 25.19 13.93
N MET A 767 5.17 24.23 14.75
CA MET A 767 4.78 22.91 14.29
C MET A 767 3.49 22.95 13.46
N VAL A 768 2.46 23.68 13.89
CA VAL A 768 1.21 23.90 13.12
C VAL A 768 1.50 24.54 11.76
N ILE A 769 2.37 25.56 11.71
CA ILE A 769 2.82 26.23 10.48
C ILE A 769 3.54 25.26 9.53
N ASN A 770 4.31 24.32 10.06
CA ASN A 770 4.99 23.32 9.24
C ASN A 770 4.02 22.23 8.76
N TYR A 771 3.12 21.73 9.61
CA TYR A 771 2.16 20.69 9.23
C TYR A 771 1.12 21.20 8.22
N SER A 772 0.69 22.46 8.29
CA SER A 772 -0.22 23.06 7.29
C SER A 772 0.41 23.19 5.89
N LYS A 773 1.73 23.37 5.81
CA LYS A 773 2.51 23.48 4.55
C LYS A 773 2.94 22.11 4.00
N TYR A 774 3.33 21.18 4.87
CA TYR A 774 4.01 19.94 4.49
C TYR A 774 3.19 18.70 4.88
N PRO A 775 2.18 18.29 4.07
CA PRO A 775 1.30 17.17 4.41
C PRO A 775 2.03 15.84 4.61
N TYR A 776 3.15 15.61 3.89
CA TYR A 776 4.00 14.43 4.11
C TYR A 776 4.71 14.45 5.46
N LEU A 777 5.12 15.63 5.95
CA LEU A 777 5.76 15.76 7.27
C LEU A 777 4.75 15.44 8.38
N PHE A 778 3.52 15.96 8.27
CA PHE A 778 2.42 15.58 9.15
C PHE A 778 2.14 14.08 9.11
N ALA A 779 1.93 13.50 7.92
CA ALA A 779 1.62 12.07 7.79
C ALA A 779 2.73 11.16 8.34
N LYS A 780 4.00 11.51 8.12
CA LYS A 780 5.15 10.79 8.68
C LYS A 780 5.16 10.87 10.21
N ASP A 781 5.03 12.07 10.77
CA ASP A 781 5.11 12.29 12.21
C ASP A 781 3.89 11.68 12.92
N PHE A 782 2.69 11.77 12.35
CA PHE A 782 1.48 11.15 12.89
C PHE A 782 1.61 9.63 12.98
N GLY A 783 2.18 8.98 11.96
CA GLY A 783 2.52 7.56 12.05
C GLY A 783 3.47 7.23 13.20
N ALA A 784 4.46 8.09 13.47
CA ALA A 784 5.41 7.90 14.57
C ALA A 784 4.78 8.15 15.95
N SER A 785 4.01 9.22 16.13
CA SER A 785 3.31 9.51 17.39
C SER A 785 2.21 8.50 17.68
N MET A 786 1.53 7.95 16.68
CA MET A 786 0.60 6.82 16.85
C MET A 786 1.31 5.53 17.27
N VAL A 787 2.54 5.28 16.80
CA VAL A 787 3.36 4.16 17.31
C VAL A 787 3.69 4.37 18.78
N LYS A 788 4.21 5.55 19.17
CA LYS A 788 4.47 5.90 20.59
C LYS A 788 3.22 5.71 21.45
N LEU A 789 2.10 6.34 21.08
CA LEU A 789 0.81 6.24 21.76
C LEU A 789 0.42 4.78 21.97
N SER A 790 0.53 3.94 20.94
CA SER A 790 0.20 2.52 21.02
C SER A 790 1.09 1.68 21.96
N THR A 791 2.15 2.26 22.54
CA THR A 791 3.05 1.61 23.51
C THR A 791 2.90 2.10 24.95
N VAL A 792 2.04 3.09 25.20
CA VAL A 792 1.75 3.58 26.56
C VAL A 792 1.12 2.46 27.39
N GLY A 793 1.68 2.15 28.56
CA GLY A 793 1.10 1.23 29.55
C GLY A 793 0.79 -0.19 29.07
N ILE A 794 1.41 -0.68 28.00
CA ILE A 794 1.03 -1.97 27.40
C ILE A 794 1.28 -3.18 28.32
N ILE A 795 0.25 -4.02 28.45
CA ILE A 795 0.38 -5.31 29.13
C ILE A 795 0.86 -6.37 28.12
N THR A 796 1.85 -7.19 28.50
CA THR A 796 2.46 -8.23 27.65
C THR A 796 2.79 -9.50 28.46
N GLY A 797 3.28 -10.54 27.78
CA GLY A 797 3.73 -11.79 28.43
C GLY A 797 2.59 -12.62 29.00
N GLN A 798 2.62 -12.88 30.31
CA GLN A 798 1.55 -13.59 31.04
C GLN A 798 0.59 -12.65 31.77
N ASN A 799 0.94 -11.37 31.93
CA ASN A 799 0.12 -10.39 32.66
C ASN A 799 -1.17 -10.07 31.88
N GLY A 800 -2.28 -9.78 32.56
CA GLY A 800 -3.57 -9.59 31.90
C GLY A 800 -4.03 -10.84 31.13
N GLN A 801 -4.96 -10.68 30.18
CA GLN A 801 -5.65 -11.78 29.51
C GLN A 801 -5.72 -11.63 27.99
N VAL A 802 -6.35 -12.60 27.33
CA VAL A 802 -6.94 -12.42 26.00
C VAL A 802 -8.45 -12.65 26.16
N ARG A 803 -9.23 -11.57 26.19
CA ARG A 803 -10.69 -11.61 26.41
C ARG A 803 -11.38 -12.42 25.31
N ASN A 804 -12.48 -13.11 25.61
CA ASN A 804 -13.34 -13.75 24.60
C ASN A 804 -14.32 -12.73 23.97
N ARG A 805 -14.81 -11.76 24.75
CA ARG A 805 -15.67 -10.62 24.33
C ARG A 805 -15.06 -9.33 24.88
N CYS A 806 -15.08 -8.23 24.16
CA CYS A 806 -14.31 -7.05 24.59
C CYS A 806 -14.94 -6.33 25.78
N ASN A 807 -16.25 -6.48 25.95
CA ASN A 807 -17.01 -5.84 27.00
C ASN A 807 -16.88 -6.46 28.41
N ILE A 808 -16.19 -7.60 28.58
CA ILE A 808 -16.12 -8.29 29.88
C ILE A 808 -14.82 -9.08 30.06
N VAL A 809 -14.40 -9.26 31.32
CA VAL A 809 -13.36 -10.21 31.74
C VAL A 809 -13.81 -11.65 31.44
N ASN A 810 -12.84 -12.57 31.27
CA ASN A 810 -13.09 -13.97 30.91
C ASN A 810 -13.74 -14.82 32.02
#